data_AF-A0A6B0Y702-F1
#
_entry.id   AF-A0A6B0Y702-F1
#
_cell.length_a   1.000
_cell.length_b   1.000
_cell.length_c   1.000
_cell.angle_alpha   90.00
_cell.angle_beta   90.00
_cell.angle_gamma   90.00
#
_symmetry.space_group_name_H-M   'P 1'
#
loop_
_entity.id
_entity.type
_entity.pdbx_description
1 polymer ?
#
loop_
_entity_poly.entity_id
_entity_poly.type
_entity_poly.pdbx_seq_one_letter_code
_entity_poly.pdbx_strand_id
1 'polypeptide(L)'
;PMMGVYAQTDDDMMMVTDSPLEGTITIGALITLTGEAASFGNDMRAATELAIEDFNDYLESYGATWRLGVTVEDSATNPVIALEKVQAMHSQGVELVVGPFTSANVQNIKGYADANGLLVMSPSSTTPALAIPGDNVYRMVPDDSNQGKAIGKLFERDGLEAMVPIWRGEIYGDGLQTAAAKSFESRGGFVHDGVRYTPDAPELSLEVSALADAVQEMVDKYGADKVGVFMISFDEFLPIVQSASQHEILTQVKWYGAESVAEHESFISDGIAAEFAEQVDITSLQILIGLGERYDSVKAELTKRLGMAPNSFAYPTYDSVWVIGKSIMKTGSTNVDDIMEVLPEIAAAHDGTVASNELNEAGDLALANYQIWKIVDDAWDVRGKYSVDRDILSAETTPEGEVEVGVIYPLTGRLSSKGAENLAGTQLGVEDFNAFLKSINEEWELALTVEDSETDPNAALEKAQALLSRGISIIIGPETSGNTGQVKPYADTNDMMLISCCSTAPSLAIAGDSVYRLVPDDSKQGVAVGSLLYSSDIIAVVPIWRGDAYGDGLRDAVKMDFESRGGFVHEGIRYTPDAADFSGEVATLADQVQMMVDEYGAQQVAVLIIAFDESVQLVQGSANYDILDDVRWFGSESLTKGTPLIEDRIARDFVNRVQFTSMQIAENRGEVYERVTNHILDKYGNLPTTFVYQAYDASWLVGLSILETGSSDAASVKSVFHDVATGYSGALGATTLNEAGDLAAADYAIWNIAGNTWVEIGKYSLLADAITMRVMVDGTGFAPDFVMTGGDVSAMSTNPQENTLIINMDATKDGSLTITLPRALIDSKLADEADDSFFVLVDGKEAGYVETESTSDSRTIQIEFVGGSETVEVIGTWAAVPEFGAIAALVLAAAIMSIVVITSKSGLSIVYRRF
;
A
#
# COMPACT_ATOMS: atom_id res chain seq x y z
N PRO A 1 -15.52 -35.78 19.76
CA PRO A 1 -15.66 -34.44 20.36
C PRO A 1 -15.22 -33.38 19.33
N MET A 2 -16.13 -33.00 18.43
CA MET A 2 -15.90 -31.98 17.40
C MET A 2 -16.32 -30.56 17.85
N MET A 3 -16.76 -30.40 19.11
CA MET A 3 -17.24 -29.13 19.68
C MET A 3 -16.25 -27.96 19.56
N GLY A 4 -14.94 -28.23 19.56
CA GLY A 4 -13.91 -27.18 19.51
C GLY A 4 -13.59 -26.65 18.11
N VAL A 5 -14.00 -27.35 17.05
CA VAL A 5 -13.63 -27.01 15.65
C VAL A 5 -14.61 -26.00 15.03
N TYR A 6 -15.85 -25.92 15.55
CA TYR A 6 -16.92 -25.14 14.93
C TYR A 6 -17.33 -23.87 15.70
N ALA A 7 -16.89 -23.71 16.95
CA ALA A 7 -17.26 -22.59 17.81
C ALA A 7 -16.25 -21.44 17.70
N GLN A 8 -16.68 -20.29 17.19
CA GLN A 8 -15.90 -19.04 17.22
C GLN A 8 -16.21 -18.27 18.53
N THR A 9 -15.24 -17.50 19.04
CA THR A 9 -15.38 -16.77 20.32
C THR A 9 -16.54 -15.77 20.34
N ASP A 10 -17.02 -15.33 19.18
CA ASP A 10 -18.12 -14.36 19.04
C ASP A 10 -19.49 -15.02 18.80
N ASP A 11 -19.53 -16.34 18.57
CA ASP A 11 -20.77 -17.08 18.31
C ASP A 11 -21.73 -17.07 19.52
N ASP A 12 -21.18 -17.02 20.75
CA ASP A 12 -21.95 -16.83 21.99
C ASP A 12 -22.72 -15.49 22.02
N MET A 13 -22.26 -14.47 21.27
CA MET A 13 -22.94 -13.17 21.17
C MET A 13 -23.95 -13.08 20.01
N MET A 14 -23.94 -14.05 19.08
CA MET A 14 -24.85 -14.06 17.91
C MET A 14 -26.20 -14.72 18.20
N MET A 15 -26.32 -15.48 19.29
CA MET A 15 -27.58 -16.13 19.65
C MET A 15 -28.58 -15.12 20.22
N VAL A 16 -29.59 -14.77 19.42
CA VAL A 16 -30.74 -14.01 19.92
C VAL A 16 -31.46 -14.85 20.98
N THR A 17 -31.38 -14.43 22.25
CA THR A 17 -31.89 -15.19 23.41
C THR A 17 -33.40 -15.41 23.41
N ASP A 18 -34.12 -14.81 22.47
CA ASP A 18 -35.55 -14.96 22.18
C ASP A 18 -35.81 -15.09 20.66
N SER A 19 -35.03 -15.92 19.94
CA SER A 19 -35.22 -16.13 18.50
C SER A 19 -36.59 -16.74 18.18
N PRO A 20 -37.39 -16.18 17.24
CA PRO A 20 -38.69 -16.72 16.85
C PRO A 20 -38.59 -17.94 15.91
N LEU A 21 -37.37 -18.36 15.55
CA LEU A 21 -37.13 -19.43 14.59
C LEU A 21 -37.47 -20.81 15.18
N GLU A 22 -38.37 -21.53 14.52
CA GLU A 22 -38.75 -22.90 14.88
C GLU A 22 -38.86 -23.80 13.64
N GLY A 23 -38.63 -25.10 13.81
CA GLY A 23 -38.89 -26.09 12.76
C GLY A 23 -37.77 -26.20 11.72
N THR A 24 -38.12 -26.46 10.47
CA THR A 24 -37.12 -26.63 9.38
C THR A 24 -37.20 -25.43 8.44
N ILE A 25 -36.08 -24.72 8.31
CA ILE A 25 -35.90 -23.63 7.35
C ILE A 25 -35.22 -24.24 6.12
N THR A 26 -35.90 -24.21 4.97
CA THR A 26 -35.42 -24.85 3.75
C THR A 26 -34.74 -23.84 2.84
N ILE A 27 -33.48 -24.09 2.49
CA ILE A 27 -32.76 -23.39 1.42
C ILE A 27 -32.78 -24.23 0.13
N GLY A 28 -32.52 -23.58 -1.00
CA GLY A 28 -32.36 -24.23 -2.29
C GLY A 28 -30.89 -24.48 -2.59
N ALA A 29 -30.59 -25.60 -3.26
CA ALA A 29 -29.30 -25.83 -3.88
C ALA A 29 -29.49 -26.12 -5.37
N LEU A 30 -29.09 -25.19 -6.24
CA LEU A 30 -29.22 -25.33 -7.69
C LEU A 30 -27.91 -25.82 -8.29
N ILE A 31 -27.78 -27.14 -8.48
CA ILE A 31 -26.50 -27.83 -8.76
C ILE A 31 -26.42 -28.30 -10.21
N THR A 32 -25.23 -28.35 -10.81
CA THR A 32 -25.00 -28.97 -12.14
C THR A 32 -24.72 -30.47 -11.98
N LEU A 33 -25.74 -31.28 -11.70
CA LEU A 33 -25.56 -32.73 -11.48
C LEU A 33 -25.45 -33.53 -12.79
N THR A 34 -25.91 -32.94 -13.89
CA THR A 34 -25.73 -33.43 -15.27
C THR A 34 -25.18 -32.32 -16.17
N GLY A 35 -24.78 -32.66 -17.39
CA GLY A 35 -24.12 -31.74 -18.32
C GLY A 35 -22.60 -31.76 -18.21
N GLU A 36 -21.94 -30.79 -18.84
CA GLU A 36 -20.47 -30.72 -19.00
C GLU A 36 -19.71 -30.26 -17.75
N ALA A 37 -20.44 -29.92 -16.68
CA ALA A 37 -19.90 -29.53 -15.37
C ALA A 37 -20.41 -30.47 -14.26
N ALA A 38 -20.76 -31.72 -14.62
CA ALA A 38 -21.33 -32.71 -13.71
C ALA A 38 -20.33 -33.19 -12.64
N SER A 39 -19.04 -33.24 -12.98
CA SER A 39 -17.94 -33.53 -12.06
C SER A 39 -17.99 -32.58 -10.85
N PHE A 40 -17.96 -31.27 -11.11
CA PHE A 40 -18.03 -30.23 -10.09
C PHE A 40 -19.30 -30.33 -9.24
N GLY A 41 -20.46 -30.52 -9.88
CA GLY A 41 -21.75 -30.56 -9.19
C GLY A 41 -21.88 -31.70 -8.15
N ASN A 42 -21.21 -32.83 -8.36
CA ASN A 42 -21.24 -33.93 -7.38
C ASN A 42 -20.52 -33.57 -6.08
N ASP A 43 -19.37 -32.91 -6.18
CA ASP A 43 -18.58 -32.45 -5.04
C ASP A 43 -19.32 -31.33 -4.30
N MET A 44 -19.90 -30.39 -5.05
CA MET A 44 -20.70 -29.30 -4.49
C MET A 44 -21.95 -29.80 -3.76
N ARG A 45 -22.60 -30.87 -4.25
CA ARG A 45 -23.69 -31.54 -3.52
C ARG A 45 -23.18 -32.11 -2.20
N ALA A 46 -22.06 -32.84 -2.23
CA ALA A 46 -21.47 -33.42 -1.02
C ALA A 46 -21.08 -32.33 0.00
N ALA A 47 -20.53 -31.22 -0.46
CA ALA A 47 -20.21 -30.04 0.37
C ALA A 47 -21.45 -29.40 0.97
N THR A 48 -22.51 -29.20 0.18
CA THR A 48 -23.79 -28.67 0.65
C THR A 48 -24.40 -29.57 1.73
N GLU A 49 -24.43 -30.88 1.49
CA GLU A 49 -24.96 -31.86 2.45
C GLU A 49 -24.15 -31.88 3.75
N LEU A 50 -22.81 -31.89 3.64
CA LEU A 50 -21.93 -31.84 4.80
C LEU A 50 -22.10 -30.53 5.59
N ALA A 51 -22.22 -29.38 4.92
CA ALA A 51 -22.43 -28.10 5.59
C ALA A 51 -23.75 -28.05 6.35
N ILE A 52 -24.82 -28.61 5.78
CA ILE A 52 -26.12 -28.72 6.45
C ILE A 52 -26.03 -29.62 7.68
N GLU A 53 -25.33 -30.75 7.59
CA GLU A 53 -25.09 -31.64 8.73
C GLU A 53 -24.32 -30.92 9.85
N ASP A 54 -23.16 -30.35 9.52
CA ASP A 54 -22.28 -29.69 10.49
C ASP A 54 -22.94 -28.45 11.11
N PHE A 55 -23.70 -27.67 10.33
CA PHE A 55 -24.43 -26.52 10.84
C PHE A 55 -25.58 -26.93 11.76
N ASN A 56 -26.27 -28.04 11.48
CA ASN A 56 -27.32 -28.55 12.35
C ASN A 56 -26.78 -29.14 13.65
N ASP A 57 -25.63 -29.83 13.61
CA ASP A 57 -24.92 -30.28 14.80
C ASP A 57 -24.49 -29.09 15.67
N TYR A 58 -24.02 -28.01 15.04
CA TYR A 58 -23.74 -26.74 15.68
C TYR A 58 -25.00 -26.16 16.35
N LEU A 59 -26.11 -26.02 15.63
CA LEU A 59 -27.38 -25.54 16.18
C LEU A 59 -27.88 -26.37 17.37
N GLU A 60 -27.77 -27.70 17.31
CA GLU A 60 -28.16 -28.61 18.41
C GLU A 60 -27.30 -28.36 19.65
N SER A 61 -25.99 -28.12 19.47
CA SER A 61 -25.08 -27.84 20.58
C SER A 61 -25.43 -26.56 21.35
N TYR A 62 -26.06 -25.58 20.68
CA TYR A 62 -26.58 -24.35 21.27
C TYR A 62 -28.06 -24.45 21.69
N GLY A 63 -28.70 -25.61 21.53
CA GLY A 63 -30.09 -25.83 21.92
C GLY A 63 -31.11 -25.09 21.06
N ALA A 64 -30.78 -24.80 19.80
CA ALA A 64 -31.70 -24.14 18.88
C ALA A 64 -32.96 -24.98 18.59
N THR A 65 -34.10 -24.31 18.41
CA THR A 65 -35.42 -24.92 18.12
C THR A 65 -35.71 -25.11 16.64
N TRP A 66 -34.76 -24.74 15.79
CA TRP A 66 -34.85 -24.84 14.34
C TRP A 66 -33.64 -25.58 13.77
N ARG A 67 -33.76 -25.98 12.51
CA ARG A 67 -32.71 -26.64 11.73
C ARG A 67 -32.76 -26.19 10.27
N LEU A 68 -31.62 -26.26 9.60
CA LEU A 68 -31.50 -26.03 8.18
C LEU A 68 -31.83 -27.30 7.40
N GLY A 69 -32.60 -27.16 6.33
CA GLY A 69 -32.89 -28.19 5.34
C GLY A 69 -32.54 -27.69 3.95
N VAL A 70 -32.36 -28.61 2.99
CA VAL A 70 -32.01 -28.26 1.61
C VAL A 70 -32.91 -29.00 0.62
N THR A 71 -33.35 -28.29 -0.42
CA THR A 71 -33.94 -28.87 -1.63
C THR A 71 -32.95 -28.73 -2.78
N VAL A 72 -32.52 -29.85 -3.36
CA VAL A 72 -31.55 -29.89 -4.45
C VAL A 72 -32.28 -30.00 -5.79
N GLU A 73 -31.97 -29.13 -6.75
CA GLU A 73 -32.40 -29.27 -8.15
C GLU A 73 -31.20 -29.31 -9.10
N ASP A 74 -31.33 -30.09 -10.16
CA ASP A 74 -30.33 -30.19 -11.22
C ASP A 74 -30.59 -29.14 -12.32
N SER A 75 -29.61 -28.27 -12.52
CA SER A 75 -29.56 -27.25 -13.58
C SER A 75 -29.03 -27.78 -14.91
N ALA A 76 -28.45 -28.99 -14.93
CA ALA A 76 -27.93 -29.66 -16.13
C ALA A 76 -26.92 -28.83 -16.96
N THR A 77 -26.14 -27.95 -16.29
CA THR A 77 -25.25 -26.96 -16.94
C THR A 77 -25.99 -26.06 -17.96
N ASN A 78 -27.32 -25.99 -17.87
CA ASN A 78 -28.16 -25.37 -18.88
C ASN A 78 -28.89 -24.14 -18.31
N PRO A 79 -28.67 -22.93 -18.85
CA PRO A 79 -29.26 -21.71 -18.31
C PRO A 79 -30.80 -21.72 -18.29
N VAL A 80 -31.45 -22.32 -19.30
CA VAL A 80 -32.91 -22.39 -19.38
C VAL A 80 -33.48 -23.30 -18.30
N ILE A 81 -32.83 -24.45 -18.07
CA ILE A 81 -33.21 -25.39 -17.01
C ILE A 81 -32.96 -24.74 -15.65
N ALA A 82 -31.82 -24.07 -15.45
CA ALA A 82 -31.53 -23.33 -14.23
C ALA A 82 -32.66 -22.35 -13.84
N LEU A 83 -33.17 -21.58 -14.80
CA LEU A 83 -34.29 -20.66 -14.58
C LEU A 83 -35.59 -21.40 -14.24
N GLU A 84 -35.91 -22.48 -14.95
CA GLU A 84 -37.08 -23.32 -14.64
C GLU A 84 -37.02 -23.85 -13.20
N LYS A 85 -35.83 -24.31 -12.77
CA LYS A 85 -35.62 -24.88 -11.44
C LYS A 85 -35.69 -23.84 -10.33
N VAL A 86 -35.09 -22.67 -10.49
CA VAL A 86 -35.21 -21.56 -9.52
C VAL A 86 -36.66 -21.09 -9.40
N GLN A 87 -37.40 -21.01 -10.51
CA GLN A 87 -38.83 -20.68 -10.47
C GLN A 87 -39.64 -21.75 -9.73
N ALA A 88 -39.31 -23.03 -9.92
CA ALA A 88 -39.94 -24.12 -9.20
C ALA A 88 -39.64 -24.07 -7.69
N MET A 89 -38.38 -23.82 -7.29
CA MET A 89 -37.99 -23.62 -5.89
C MET A 89 -38.74 -22.44 -5.25
N HIS A 90 -38.77 -21.30 -5.93
CA HIS A 90 -39.49 -20.12 -5.44
C HIS A 90 -40.99 -20.40 -5.25
N SER A 91 -41.61 -21.16 -6.17
CA SER A 91 -43.02 -21.55 -6.02
C SER A 91 -43.29 -22.45 -4.78
N GLN A 92 -42.25 -23.07 -4.24
CA GLN A 92 -42.28 -23.87 -3.00
C GLN A 92 -41.92 -23.03 -1.75
N GLY A 93 -41.68 -21.72 -1.91
CA GLY A 93 -41.31 -20.81 -0.82
C GLY A 93 -39.81 -20.79 -0.49
N VAL A 94 -38.96 -21.27 -1.38
CA VAL A 94 -37.50 -21.19 -1.22
C VAL A 94 -37.00 -19.87 -1.81
N GLU A 95 -36.47 -19.01 -0.95
CA GLU A 95 -35.99 -17.67 -1.32
C GLU A 95 -34.46 -17.51 -1.18
N LEU A 96 -33.81 -18.42 -0.46
CA LEU A 96 -32.37 -18.47 -0.27
C LEU A 96 -31.81 -19.64 -1.09
N VAL A 97 -30.94 -19.36 -2.05
CA VAL A 97 -30.43 -20.35 -3.00
C VAL A 97 -28.90 -20.36 -2.99
N VAL A 98 -28.30 -21.52 -2.76
CA VAL A 98 -26.88 -21.79 -3.00
C VAL A 98 -26.72 -22.33 -4.42
N GLY A 99 -25.77 -21.78 -5.17
CA GLY A 99 -25.68 -21.94 -6.62
C GLY A 99 -26.63 -21.01 -7.39
N PRO A 100 -26.64 -21.04 -8.73
CA PRO A 100 -25.97 -22.02 -9.57
C PRO A 100 -24.49 -21.75 -9.73
N PHE A 101 -23.79 -22.77 -10.21
CA PHE A 101 -22.33 -22.85 -10.18
C PHE A 101 -21.66 -22.26 -11.42
N THR A 102 -22.35 -22.22 -12.56
CA THR A 102 -21.79 -21.64 -13.78
C THR A 102 -22.24 -20.20 -13.97
N SER A 103 -21.33 -19.36 -14.48
CA SER A 103 -21.62 -17.97 -14.83
C SER A 103 -22.81 -17.83 -15.78
N ALA A 104 -22.96 -18.72 -16.75
CA ALA A 104 -24.11 -18.73 -17.67
C ALA A 104 -25.44 -19.01 -16.96
N ASN A 105 -25.47 -19.91 -15.97
CA ASN A 105 -26.67 -20.18 -15.20
C ASN A 105 -27.02 -18.98 -14.30
N VAL A 106 -26.04 -18.39 -13.61
CA VAL A 106 -26.25 -17.21 -12.75
C VAL A 106 -26.78 -16.04 -13.57
N GLN A 107 -26.15 -15.74 -14.72
CA GLN A 107 -26.60 -14.68 -15.62
C GLN A 107 -28.08 -14.83 -15.99
N ASN A 108 -28.52 -16.06 -16.29
CA ASN A 108 -29.88 -16.30 -16.76
C ASN A 108 -30.93 -16.28 -15.65
N ILE A 109 -30.55 -16.51 -14.38
CA ILE A 109 -31.48 -16.43 -13.25
C ILE A 109 -31.46 -15.08 -12.53
N LYS A 110 -30.37 -14.32 -12.63
CA LYS A 110 -30.17 -13.07 -11.88
C LYS A 110 -31.35 -12.11 -11.97
N GLY A 111 -31.81 -11.81 -13.19
CA GLY A 111 -32.94 -10.90 -13.39
C GLY A 111 -34.25 -11.40 -12.76
N TYR A 112 -34.42 -12.71 -12.61
CA TYR A 112 -35.55 -13.28 -11.86
C TYR A 112 -35.34 -13.16 -10.35
N ALA A 113 -34.12 -13.42 -9.86
CA ALA A 113 -33.78 -13.31 -8.45
C ALA A 113 -33.99 -11.87 -7.93
N ASP A 114 -33.44 -10.87 -8.63
CA ASP A 114 -33.59 -9.45 -8.29
C ASP A 114 -35.08 -9.03 -8.28
N ALA A 115 -35.84 -9.43 -9.31
CA ALA A 115 -37.24 -9.02 -9.45
C ALA A 115 -38.18 -9.65 -8.42
N ASN A 116 -37.76 -10.73 -7.76
CA ASN A 116 -38.59 -11.47 -6.82
C ASN A 116 -38.01 -11.53 -5.40
N GLY A 117 -36.89 -10.84 -5.14
CA GLY A 117 -36.28 -10.80 -3.81
C GLY A 117 -35.68 -12.13 -3.37
N LEU A 118 -35.12 -12.93 -4.29
CA LEU A 118 -34.37 -14.14 -3.92
C LEU A 118 -32.90 -13.79 -3.72
N LEU A 119 -32.28 -14.33 -2.68
CA LEU A 119 -30.83 -14.32 -2.50
C LEU A 119 -30.21 -15.51 -3.23
N VAL A 120 -29.25 -15.24 -4.11
CA VAL A 120 -28.48 -16.24 -4.83
C VAL A 120 -27.02 -16.15 -4.37
N MET A 121 -26.50 -17.20 -3.74
CA MET A 121 -25.11 -17.30 -3.33
C MET A 121 -24.38 -18.31 -4.22
N SER A 122 -23.64 -17.82 -5.21
CA SER A 122 -22.91 -18.66 -6.16
C SER A 122 -21.47 -18.90 -5.70
N PRO A 123 -21.03 -20.15 -5.52
CA PRO A 123 -19.68 -20.42 -5.03
C PRO A 123 -18.63 -20.60 -6.13
N SER A 124 -18.97 -20.40 -7.42
CA SER A 124 -18.04 -20.69 -8.53
C SER A 124 -18.31 -19.93 -9.84
N SER A 125 -19.19 -18.93 -9.84
CA SER A 125 -19.40 -18.09 -11.04
C SER A 125 -18.41 -16.93 -11.04
N THR A 126 -17.46 -16.93 -11.97
CA THR A 126 -16.32 -16.01 -11.90
C THR A 126 -16.37 -14.88 -12.93
N THR A 127 -17.31 -14.86 -13.88
CA THR A 127 -17.25 -13.84 -14.94
C THR A 127 -17.32 -12.40 -14.38
N PRO A 128 -16.52 -11.44 -14.86
CA PRO A 128 -16.55 -10.06 -14.37
C PRO A 128 -17.87 -9.35 -14.64
N ALA A 129 -18.65 -9.83 -15.63
CA ALA A 129 -19.94 -9.28 -15.98
C ALA A 129 -21.04 -9.50 -14.92
N LEU A 130 -20.77 -10.31 -13.89
CA LEU A 130 -21.66 -10.53 -12.75
C LEU A 130 -21.25 -9.77 -11.49
N ALA A 131 -20.13 -9.02 -11.50
CA ALA A 131 -19.72 -8.16 -10.39
C ALA A 131 -20.56 -6.88 -10.36
N ILE A 132 -21.77 -6.95 -9.81
CA ILE A 132 -22.77 -5.88 -9.88
C ILE A 132 -23.17 -5.43 -8.46
N PRO A 133 -22.76 -4.22 -8.02
CA PRO A 133 -23.11 -3.72 -6.69
C PRO A 133 -24.61 -3.64 -6.44
N GLY A 134 -25.02 -4.13 -5.27
CA GLY A 134 -26.38 -4.00 -4.75
C GLY A 134 -27.44 -4.84 -5.46
N ASP A 135 -27.04 -5.90 -6.16
CA ASP A 135 -27.98 -6.92 -6.63
C ASP A 135 -28.19 -8.04 -5.60
N ASN A 136 -29.00 -9.05 -5.95
CA ASN A 136 -29.26 -10.17 -5.05
C ASN A 136 -28.32 -11.37 -5.28
N VAL A 137 -27.19 -11.17 -5.98
CA VAL A 137 -26.23 -12.22 -6.31
C VAL A 137 -24.94 -11.98 -5.54
N TYR A 138 -24.63 -12.91 -4.64
CA TYR A 138 -23.36 -12.90 -3.90
C TYR A 138 -22.50 -14.04 -4.38
N ARG A 139 -21.18 -13.83 -4.46
CA ARG A 139 -20.26 -14.81 -5.02
C ARG A 139 -19.12 -15.11 -4.06
N MET A 140 -19.03 -16.35 -3.61
CA MET A 140 -17.94 -16.81 -2.71
C MET A 140 -16.65 -17.14 -3.49
N VAL A 141 -16.43 -16.42 -4.59
CA VAL A 141 -15.27 -16.46 -5.47
C VAL A 141 -15.00 -15.05 -6.01
N PRO A 142 -13.74 -14.68 -6.27
CA PRO A 142 -13.40 -13.45 -6.95
C PRO A 142 -13.75 -13.56 -8.44
N ASP A 143 -13.87 -12.42 -9.11
CA ASP A 143 -14.10 -12.42 -10.55
C ASP A 143 -12.82 -12.70 -11.36
N ASP A 144 -12.99 -13.16 -12.61
CA ASP A 144 -11.91 -13.60 -13.51
C ASP A 144 -10.96 -12.47 -13.91
N SER A 145 -11.26 -11.20 -13.62
CA SER A 145 -10.26 -10.13 -13.78
C SER A 145 -9.01 -10.41 -12.94
N ASN A 146 -9.17 -11.09 -11.80
CA ASN A 146 -8.10 -11.47 -10.90
C ASN A 146 -7.31 -12.68 -11.43
N GLN A 147 -7.99 -13.72 -11.90
CA GLN A 147 -7.34 -14.88 -12.53
C GLN A 147 -6.61 -14.47 -13.82
N GLY A 148 -7.21 -13.55 -14.59
CA GLY A 148 -6.58 -12.99 -15.78
C GLY A 148 -5.26 -12.27 -15.49
N LYS A 149 -5.16 -11.52 -14.38
CA LYS A 149 -3.89 -10.91 -13.94
C LYS A 149 -2.83 -11.96 -13.64
N ALA A 150 -3.21 -13.03 -12.96
CA ALA A 150 -2.34 -14.15 -12.62
C ALA A 150 -1.83 -14.88 -13.88
N ILE A 151 -2.70 -15.17 -14.85
CA ILE A 151 -2.31 -15.78 -16.13
C ILE A 151 -1.35 -14.86 -16.90
N GLY A 152 -1.66 -13.56 -17.01
CA GLY A 152 -0.77 -12.61 -17.67
C GLY A 152 0.62 -12.55 -17.01
N LYS A 153 0.68 -12.61 -15.67
CA LYS A 153 1.92 -12.65 -14.90
C LYS A 153 2.71 -13.95 -15.11
N LEU A 154 2.03 -15.10 -15.19
CA LEU A 154 2.67 -16.39 -15.51
C LEU A 154 3.31 -16.39 -16.90
N PHE A 155 2.64 -15.84 -17.90
CA PHE A 155 3.18 -15.71 -19.25
C PHE A 155 4.41 -14.79 -19.29
N GLU A 156 4.38 -13.67 -18.55
CA GLU A 156 5.54 -12.78 -18.36
C GLU A 156 6.71 -13.50 -17.70
N ARG A 157 6.48 -14.18 -16.56
CA ARG A 157 7.51 -14.94 -15.82
C ARG A 157 8.19 -15.97 -16.73
N ASP A 158 7.41 -16.69 -17.52
CA ASP A 158 7.92 -17.74 -18.40
C ASP A 158 8.55 -17.20 -19.69
N GLY A 159 8.60 -15.86 -19.84
CA GLY A 159 9.25 -15.18 -20.95
C GLY A 159 8.57 -15.43 -22.29
N LEU A 160 7.26 -15.67 -22.28
CA LEU A 160 6.45 -15.88 -23.48
C LEU A 160 6.16 -14.54 -24.16
N GLU A 161 6.12 -14.55 -25.49
CA GLU A 161 5.80 -13.38 -26.31
C GLU A 161 4.43 -13.51 -26.98
N ALA A 162 3.88 -14.73 -27.10
CA ALA A 162 2.57 -14.95 -27.71
C ALA A 162 1.69 -15.95 -26.93
N MET A 163 0.43 -15.59 -26.77
CA MET A 163 -0.64 -16.42 -26.21
C MET A 163 -1.61 -16.84 -27.32
N VAL A 164 -1.90 -18.14 -27.41
CA VAL A 164 -2.97 -18.67 -28.29
C VAL A 164 -4.06 -19.30 -27.43
N PRO A 165 -5.19 -18.61 -27.20
CA PRO A 165 -6.24 -19.15 -26.35
C PRO A 165 -7.12 -20.17 -27.07
N ILE A 166 -7.61 -21.18 -26.35
CA ILE A 166 -8.73 -22.04 -26.73
C ILE A 166 -9.75 -22.04 -25.58
N TRP A 167 -10.99 -21.65 -25.86
CA TRP A 167 -11.95 -21.44 -24.78
C TRP A 167 -13.39 -21.79 -25.15
N ARG A 168 -14.14 -22.24 -24.14
CA ARG A 168 -15.58 -22.50 -24.23
C ARG A 168 -16.35 -21.20 -24.47
N GLY A 169 -17.23 -21.23 -25.46
CA GLY A 169 -17.90 -20.06 -26.01
C GLY A 169 -19.13 -19.61 -25.23
N GLU A 170 -18.94 -19.12 -24.02
CA GLU A 170 -19.97 -18.54 -23.15
C GLU A 170 -19.37 -17.52 -22.17
N ILE A 171 -20.20 -16.89 -21.34
CA ILE A 171 -19.83 -15.70 -20.55
C ILE A 171 -18.67 -15.93 -19.58
N TYR A 172 -18.47 -17.15 -19.07
CA TYR A 172 -17.27 -17.50 -18.30
C TYR A 172 -16.03 -17.48 -19.21
N GLY A 173 -16.01 -18.32 -20.26
CA GLY A 173 -14.85 -18.42 -21.13
C GLY A 173 -14.48 -17.11 -21.83
N ASP A 174 -15.47 -16.35 -22.29
CA ASP A 174 -15.26 -15.05 -22.93
C ASP A 174 -14.72 -14.01 -21.93
N GLY A 175 -15.21 -14.03 -20.69
CA GLY A 175 -14.78 -13.13 -19.62
C GLY A 175 -13.32 -13.37 -19.23
N LEU A 176 -12.98 -14.63 -18.93
CA LEU A 176 -11.62 -15.01 -18.52
C LEU A 176 -10.60 -14.85 -19.66
N GLN A 177 -10.96 -15.21 -20.91
CA GLN A 177 -10.08 -14.98 -22.06
C GLN A 177 -9.78 -13.49 -22.23
N THR A 178 -10.79 -12.63 -22.14
CA THR A 178 -10.63 -11.17 -22.26
C THR A 178 -9.75 -10.62 -21.13
N ALA A 179 -9.94 -11.09 -19.90
CA ALA A 179 -9.16 -10.66 -18.74
C ALA A 179 -7.68 -11.05 -18.86
N ALA A 180 -7.39 -12.31 -19.20
CA ALA A 180 -6.04 -12.81 -19.42
C ALA A 180 -5.34 -12.09 -20.58
N ALA A 181 -6.06 -11.88 -21.70
CA ALA A 181 -5.53 -11.17 -22.85
C ALA A 181 -5.12 -9.74 -22.47
N LYS A 182 -6.02 -8.99 -21.81
CA LYS A 182 -5.74 -7.63 -21.35
C LYS A 182 -4.51 -7.57 -20.44
N SER A 183 -4.37 -8.51 -19.50
CA SER A 183 -3.22 -8.53 -18.61
C SER A 183 -1.93 -8.80 -19.37
N PHE A 184 -1.89 -9.83 -20.23
CA PHE A 184 -0.67 -10.18 -20.96
C PHE A 184 -0.24 -9.09 -21.95
N GLU A 185 -1.19 -8.46 -22.67
CA GLU A 185 -0.90 -7.34 -23.56
C GLU A 185 -0.35 -6.12 -22.81
N SER A 186 -0.86 -5.83 -21.61
CA SER A 186 -0.33 -4.74 -20.78
C SER A 186 1.12 -4.97 -20.33
N ARG A 187 1.58 -6.23 -20.35
CA ARG A 187 2.95 -6.65 -20.06
C ARG A 187 3.81 -6.81 -21.32
N GLY A 188 3.29 -6.38 -22.48
CA GLY A 188 4.01 -6.40 -23.76
C GLY A 188 3.86 -7.68 -24.58
N GLY A 189 3.05 -8.64 -24.10
CA GLY A 189 2.73 -9.86 -24.83
C GLY A 189 1.78 -9.64 -26.02
N PHE A 190 1.76 -10.57 -26.96
CA PHE A 190 0.80 -10.62 -28.07
C PHE A 190 -0.24 -11.72 -27.83
N VAL A 191 -1.52 -11.44 -28.05
CA VAL A 191 -2.59 -12.44 -27.95
C VAL A 191 -3.18 -12.70 -29.33
N HIS A 192 -3.18 -13.97 -29.75
CA HIS A 192 -3.85 -14.40 -30.97
C HIS A 192 -5.37 -14.48 -30.76
N ASP A 193 -6.16 -14.34 -31.84
CA ASP A 193 -7.62 -14.49 -31.81
C ASP A 193 -8.10 -15.87 -31.30
N GLY A 194 -7.21 -16.85 -31.26
CA GLY A 194 -7.42 -18.18 -30.70
C GLY A 194 -8.59 -18.97 -31.30
N VAL A 195 -9.16 -19.88 -30.51
CA VAL A 195 -10.27 -20.74 -30.91
C VAL A 195 -11.36 -20.74 -29.85
N ARG A 196 -12.50 -20.12 -30.19
CA ARG A 196 -13.73 -20.16 -29.39
C ARG A 196 -14.60 -21.34 -29.82
N TYR A 197 -14.79 -22.34 -28.97
CA TYR A 197 -15.60 -23.54 -29.27
C TYR A 197 -16.99 -23.49 -28.63
N THR A 198 -17.93 -24.30 -29.10
CA THR A 198 -19.27 -24.38 -28.50
C THR A 198 -19.25 -25.39 -27.35
N PRO A 199 -19.71 -25.05 -26.12
CA PRO A 199 -19.60 -25.94 -24.95
C PRO A 199 -20.17 -27.35 -25.12
N ASP A 200 -21.25 -27.51 -25.88
CA ASP A 200 -21.93 -28.81 -26.11
C ASP A 200 -21.54 -29.47 -27.45
N ALA A 201 -20.41 -29.06 -28.04
CA ALA A 201 -19.93 -29.63 -29.29
C ALA A 201 -19.64 -31.14 -29.12
N PRO A 202 -20.18 -32.01 -29.99
CA PRO A 202 -20.03 -33.46 -29.85
C PRO A 202 -18.60 -33.95 -30.11
N GLU A 203 -17.79 -33.17 -30.84
CA GLU A 203 -16.40 -33.46 -31.21
C GLU A 203 -15.66 -32.12 -31.32
N LEU A 204 -14.40 -32.07 -30.86
CA LEU A 204 -13.57 -30.84 -30.84
C LEU A 204 -12.33 -30.92 -31.75
N SER A 205 -12.20 -31.96 -32.58
CA SER A 205 -11.00 -32.16 -33.40
C SER A 205 -10.77 -31.06 -34.45
N LEU A 206 -11.84 -30.41 -34.93
CA LEU A 206 -11.71 -29.33 -35.91
C LEU A 206 -11.19 -28.06 -35.25
N GLU A 207 -11.69 -27.75 -34.07
CA GLU A 207 -11.27 -26.66 -33.21
C GLU A 207 -9.80 -26.84 -32.79
N VAL A 208 -9.40 -28.05 -32.41
CA VAL A 208 -8.00 -28.37 -32.07
C VAL A 208 -7.09 -28.30 -33.30
N SER A 209 -7.56 -28.69 -34.49
CA SER A 209 -6.79 -28.49 -35.72
C SER A 209 -6.61 -27.00 -36.03
N ALA A 210 -7.62 -26.16 -35.82
CA ALA A 210 -7.50 -24.71 -35.97
C ALA A 210 -6.55 -24.11 -34.92
N LEU A 211 -6.55 -24.64 -33.70
CA LEU A 211 -5.58 -24.27 -32.67
C LEU A 211 -4.16 -24.61 -33.11
N ALA A 212 -3.93 -25.80 -33.68
CA ALA A 212 -2.62 -26.20 -34.19
C ALA A 212 -2.11 -25.26 -35.30
N ASP A 213 -2.99 -24.83 -36.22
CA ASP A 213 -2.65 -23.87 -37.26
C ASP A 213 -2.27 -22.50 -36.66
N ALA A 214 -3.05 -22.01 -35.69
CA ALA A 214 -2.78 -20.75 -34.99
C ALA A 214 -1.48 -20.78 -34.18
N VAL A 215 -1.21 -21.89 -33.47
CA VAL A 215 0.04 -22.09 -32.75
C VAL A 215 1.21 -22.15 -33.73
N GLN A 216 1.09 -22.86 -34.85
CA GLN A 216 2.14 -22.90 -35.87
C GLN A 216 2.47 -21.50 -36.41
N GLU A 217 1.45 -20.67 -36.66
CA GLU A 217 1.66 -19.27 -37.08
C GLU A 217 2.48 -18.48 -36.06
N MET A 218 2.16 -18.61 -34.76
CA MET A 218 2.88 -17.91 -33.70
C MET A 218 4.29 -18.48 -33.50
N VAL A 219 4.47 -19.79 -33.61
CA VAL A 219 5.78 -20.45 -33.50
C VAL A 219 6.68 -20.04 -34.66
N ASP A 220 6.15 -19.93 -35.88
CA ASP A 220 6.90 -19.45 -37.04
C ASP A 220 7.39 -18.00 -36.86
N LYS A 221 6.70 -17.21 -36.02
CA LYS A 221 7.03 -15.80 -35.75
C LYS A 221 7.96 -15.60 -34.55
N TYR A 222 7.71 -16.29 -33.44
CA TYR A 222 8.37 -16.04 -32.15
C TYR A 222 9.29 -17.19 -31.69
N GLY A 223 9.11 -18.40 -32.21
CA GLY A 223 9.75 -19.63 -31.71
C GLY A 223 8.89 -20.36 -30.68
N ALA A 224 9.05 -21.69 -30.59
CA ALA A 224 8.19 -22.54 -29.76
C ALA A 224 8.33 -22.28 -28.25
N ASP A 225 9.52 -21.91 -27.79
CA ASP A 225 9.80 -21.53 -26.40
C ASP A 225 9.19 -20.18 -25.99
N LYS A 226 8.64 -19.43 -26.95
CA LYS A 226 8.02 -18.11 -26.76
C LYS A 226 6.50 -18.10 -26.96
N VAL A 227 5.90 -19.25 -27.25
CA VAL A 227 4.46 -19.39 -27.47
C VAL A 227 3.85 -20.28 -26.39
N GLY A 228 2.72 -19.85 -25.82
CA GLY A 228 1.93 -20.63 -24.88
C GLY A 228 0.48 -20.76 -25.31
N VAL A 229 -0.13 -21.91 -25.04
CA VAL A 229 -1.57 -22.14 -25.19
C VAL A 229 -2.27 -21.84 -23.87
N PHE A 230 -3.35 -21.07 -23.88
CA PHE A 230 -4.21 -20.87 -22.71
C PHE A 230 -5.56 -21.56 -22.91
N MET A 231 -5.86 -22.56 -22.09
CA MET A 231 -7.05 -23.41 -22.21
C MET A 231 -8.08 -23.08 -21.13
N ILE A 232 -9.31 -22.79 -21.55
CA ILE A 232 -10.46 -22.55 -20.69
C ILE A 232 -11.59 -23.55 -21.03
N SER A 233 -11.83 -24.49 -20.13
CA SER A 233 -12.73 -25.63 -20.35
C SER A 233 -13.27 -26.17 -19.03
N PHE A 234 -14.37 -26.93 -19.07
CA PHE A 234 -14.74 -27.84 -17.97
C PHE A 234 -14.22 -29.23 -18.33
N ASP A 235 -15.04 -30.28 -18.18
CA ASP A 235 -14.68 -31.66 -18.49
C ASP A 235 -14.27 -31.87 -19.98
N GLU A 236 -14.57 -30.91 -20.87
CA GLU A 236 -14.16 -30.94 -22.28
C GLU A 236 -12.65 -30.79 -22.48
N PHE A 237 -11.87 -30.47 -21.43
CA PHE A 237 -10.40 -30.45 -21.53
C PHE A 237 -9.85 -31.79 -22.02
N LEU A 238 -10.45 -32.91 -21.61
CA LEU A 238 -9.94 -34.25 -21.90
C LEU A 238 -9.95 -34.53 -23.42
N PRO A 239 -11.09 -34.40 -24.14
CA PRO A 239 -11.08 -34.55 -25.59
C PRO A 239 -10.21 -33.50 -26.31
N ILE A 240 -10.07 -32.27 -25.77
CA ILE A 240 -9.15 -31.25 -26.32
C ILE A 240 -7.70 -31.76 -26.27
N VAL A 241 -7.24 -32.21 -25.10
CA VAL A 241 -5.89 -32.70 -24.87
C VAL A 241 -5.61 -33.98 -25.66
N GLN A 242 -6.56 -34.92 -25.69
CA GLN A 242 -6.45 -36.15 -26.48
C GLN A 242 -6.31 -35.84 -27.98
N SER A 243 -7.09 -34.89 -28.51
CA SER A 243 -6.92 -34.45 -29.89
C SER A 243 -5.60 -33.70 -30.09
N ALA A 244 -5.19 -32.86 -29.13
CA ALA A 244 -3.97 -32.05 -29.22
C ALA A 244 -2.71 -32.91 -29.28
N SER A 245 -2.70 -34.05 -28.58
CA SER A 245 -1.61 -35.05 -28.62
C SER A 245 -1.32 -35.59 -30.03
N GLN A 246 -2.27 -35.45 -30.97
CA GLN A 246 -2.13 -35.89 -32.36
C GLN A 246 -1.50 -34.81 -33.27
N HIS A 247 -1.25 -33.60 -32.76
CA HIS A 247 -0.64 -32.49 -33.49
C HIS A 247 0.74 -32.17 -32.91
N GLU A 248 1.79 -32.49 -33.66
CA GLU A 248 3.19 -32.34 -33.21
C GLU A 248 3.48 -30.94 -32.66
N ILE A 249 3.00 -29.88 -33.33
CA ILE A 249 3.23 -28.49 -32.91
C ILE A 249 2.63 -28.16 -31.53
N LEU A 250 1.49 -28.76 -31.18
CA LEU A 250 0.83 -28.53 -29.88
C LEU A 250 1.56 -29.19 -28.72
N THR A 251 2.41 -30.18 -29.01
CA THR A 251 3.27 -30.85 -28.02
C THR A 251 4.62 -30.15 -27.81
N GLN A 252 4.91 -29.09 -28.56
CA GLN A 252 6.18 -28.34 -28.52
C GLN A 252 6.09 -27.02 -27.75
N VAL A 253 4.89 -26.61 -27.34
CA VAL A 253 4.62 -25.35 -26.65
C VAL A 253 4.09 -25.61 -25.25
N LYS A 254 4.24 -24.65 -24.34
CA LYS A 254 3.69 -24.75 -22.99
C LYS A 254 2.18 -24.58 -22.99
N TRP A 255 1.51 -25.25 -22.05
CA TRP A 255 0.06 -25.13 -21.85
C TRP A 255 -0.29 -24.59 -20.47
N TYR A 256 -1.26 -23.68 -20.44
CA TYR A 256 -1.77 -23.06 -19.23
C TYR A 256 -3.27 -23.33 -19.11
N GLY A 257 -3.71 -23.76 -17.93
CA GLY A 257 -5.11 -24.06 -17.63
C GLY A 257 -5.75 -23.01 -16.71
N ALA A 258 -7.05 -22.79 -16.92
CA ALA A 258 -7.90 -22.09 -15.95
C ALA A 258 -8.13 -22.93 -14.68
N GLU A 259 -8.75 -22.33 -13.66
CA GLU A 259 -9.07 -23.01 -12.40
C GLU A 259 -9.89 -24.29 -12.55
N SER A 260 -10.78 -24.34 -13.53
CA SER A 260 -11.57 -25.54 -13.83
C SER A 260 -10.75 -26.74 -14.35
N VAL A 261 -9.44 -26.57 -14.58
CA VAL A 261 -8.53 -27.61 -15.07
C VAL A 261 -7.60 -28.12 -13.95
N ALA A 262 -7.34 -27.31 -12.93
CA ALA A 262 -6.45 -27.64 -11.82
C ALA A 262 -6.94 -28.87 -11.04
N GLU A 263 -5.99 -29.67 -10.55
CA GLU A 263 -6.23 -30.89 -9.75
C GLU A 263 -7.08 -31.99 -10.42
N HIS A 264 -7.41 -31.89 -11.72
CA HIS A 264 -8.29 -32.86 -12.34
C HIS A 264 -7.62 -34.24 -12.53
N GLU A 265 -8.24 -35.30 -12.01
CA GLU A 265 -7.65 -36.66 -11.92
C GLU A 265 -7.34 -37.28 -13.30
N SER A 266 -8.10 -36.96 -14.35
CA SER A 266 -7.84 -37.51 -15.70
C SER A 266 -6.47 -37.14 -16.26
N PHE A 267 -5.84 -36.05 -15.82
CA PHE A 267 -4.45 -35.76 -16.20
C PHE A 267 -3.43 -36.72 -15.60
N ILE A 268 -3.83 -37.53 -14.63
CA ILE A 268 -3.00 -38.57 -14.01
C ILE A 268 -3.48 -39.96 -14.45
N SER A 269 -4.80 -40.17 -14.51
CA SER A 269 -5.40 -41.49 -14.73
C SER A 269 -5.61 -41.85 -16.21
N ASP A 270 -5.71 -40.89 -17.13
CA ASP A 270 -5.75 -41.13 -18.57
C ASP A 270 -4.34 -41.07 -19.16
N GLY A 271 -3.87 -42.19 -19.73
CA GLY A 271 -2.49 -42.29 -20.20
C GLY A 271 -2.10 -41.32 -21.33
N ILE A 272 -3.05 -40.89 -22.16
CA ILE A 272 -2.77 -39.91 -23.23
C ILE A 272 -2.68 -38.52 -22.61
N ALA A 273 -3.63 -38.17 -21.73
CA ALA A 273 -3.62 -36.88 -21.07
C ALA A 273 -2.41 -36.69 -20.15
N ALA A 274 -2.00 -37.74 -19.43
CA ALA A 274 -0.81 -37.74 -18.57
C ALA A 274 0.48 -37.53 -19.37
N GLU A 275 0.69 -38.31 -20.45
CA GLU A 275 1.86 -38.16 -21.32
C GLU A 275 1.91 -36.76 -21.95
N PHE A 276 0.77 -36.24 -22.40
CA PHE A 276 0.68 -34.90 -22.96
C PHE A 276 1.00 -33.82 -21.92
N ALA A 277 0.40 -33.89 -20.74
CA ALA A 277 0.57 -32.93 -19.67
C ALA A 277 2.02 -32.83 -19.17
N GLU A 278 2.69 -33.98 -19.02
CA GLU A 278 4.12 -34.04 -18.71
C GLU A 278 4.95 -33.42 -19.84
N GLN A 279 4.62 -33.72 -21.10
CA GLN A 279 5.36 -33.23 -22.26
C GLN A 279 5.30 -31.70 -22.41
N VAL A 280 4.16 -31.08 -22.09
CA VAL A 280 3.94 -29.63 -22.27
C VAL A 280 4.14 -28.81 -20.99
N ASP A 281 4.54 -29.43 -19.88
CA ASP A 281 4.67 -28.80 -18.55
C ASP A 281 3.40 -28.01 -18.17
N ILE A 282 2.24 -28.70 -18.21
CA ILE A 282 0.95 -28.03 -18.00
C ILE A 282 0.92 -27.31 -16.63
N THR A 283 0.59 -26.02 -16.68
CA THR A 283 0.50 -25.17 -15.48
C THR A 283 -0.94 -24.67 -15.34
N SER A 284 -1.59 -24.91 -14.21
CA SER A 284 -2.94 -24.39 -13.95
C SER A 284 -2.96 -23.47 -12.75
N LEU A 285 -3.93 -22.57 -12.69
CA LEU A 285 -4.16 -21.73 -11.51
C LEU A 285 -5.31 -22.29 -10.69
N GLN A 286 -5.34 -21.98 -9.41
CA GLN A 286 -6.49 -22.26 -8.53
C GLN A 286 -6.56 -21.16 -7.49
N ILE A 287 -7.75 -20.76 -7.06
CA ILE A 287 -7.83 -19.82 -5.95
C ILE A 287 -7.15 -20.40 -4.70
N LEU A 288 -6.50 -19.56 -3.92
CA LEU A 288 -5.92 -19.95 -2.65
C LEU A 288 -7.04 -20.35 -1.68
N ILE A 289 -7.15 -21.64 -1.41
CA ILE A 289 -8.03 -22.21 -0.39
C ILE A 289 -7.43 -22.00 1.01
N GLY A 290 -8.27 -22.03 2.04
CA GLY A 290 -7.86 -21.76 3.41
C GLY A 290 -6.92 -22.82 3.99
N LEU A 291 -6.30 -22.49 5.12
CA LEU A 291 -5.53 -23.42 5.95
C LEU A 291 -6.16 -23.54 7.33
N GLY A 292 -5.88 -24.64 8.02
CA GLY A 292 -6.26 -24.83 9.42
C GLY A 292 -7.25 -25.97 9.64
N GLU A 293 -7.60 -26.19 10.91
CA GLU A 293 -8.32 -27.39 11.35
C GLU A 293 -9.69 -27.57 10.66
N ARG A 294 -10.39 -26.46 10.34
CA ARG A 294 -11.69 -26.52 9.67
C ARG A 294 -11.56 -27.00 8.23
N TYR A 295 -10.65 -26.39 7.47
CA TYR A 295 -10.32 -26.83 6.11
C TYR A 295 -9.89 -28.31 6.10
N ASP A 296 -8.98 -28.70 6.98
CA ASP A 296 -8.47 -30.08 7.06
C ASP A 296 -9.59 -31.08 7.36
N SER A 297 -10.49 -30.75 8.28
CA SER A 297 -11.63 -31.58 8.65
C SER A 297 -12.63 -31.74 7.50
N VAL A 298 -13.00 -30.64 6.85
CA VAL A 298 -13.94 -30.64 5.72
C VAL A 298 -13.34 -31.40 4.54
N LYS A 299 -12.08 -31.15 4.19
CA LYS A 299 -11.35 -31.89 3.14
C LYS A 299 -11.33 -33.39 3.43
N ALA A 300 -11.04 -33.80 4.66
CA ALA A 300 -10.98 -35.21 5.03
C ALA A 300 -12.35 -35.91 4.90
N GLU A 301 -13.43 -35.28 5.38
CA GLU A 301 -14.76 -35.87 5.30
C GLU A 301 -15.31 -35.89 3.87
N LEU A 302 -15.10 -34.82 3.08
CA LEU A 302 -15.45 -34.81 1.66
C LEU A 302 -14.67 -35.86 0.88
N THR A 303 -13.37 -36.00 1.13
CA THR A 303 -12.54 -37.03 0.51
C THR A 303 -13.08 -38.43 0.78
N LYS A 304 -13.52 -38.67 2.02
CA LYS A 304 -14.14 -39.95 2.41
C LYS A 304 -15.50 -40.18 1.74
N ARG A 305 -16.31 -39.13 1.54
CA ARG A 305 -17.62 -39.22 0.86
C ARG A 305 -17.47 -39.45 -0.64
N LEU A 306 -16.52 -38.77 -1.28
CA LEU A 306 -16.33 -38.77 -2.73
C LEU A 306 -15.42 -39.92 -3.19
N GLY A 307 -14.53 -40.41 -2.31
CA GLY A 307 -13.51 -41.41 -2.66
C GLY A 307 -12.27 -40.83 -3.35
N MET A 308 -12.23 -39.51 -3.54
CA MET A 308 -11.17 -38.70 -4.15
C MET A 308 -11.14 -37.33 -3.47
N ALA A 309 -10.08 -36.56 -3.65
CA ALA A 309 -10.03 -35.19 -3.15
C ALA A 309 -11.15 -34.34 -3.81
N PRO A 310 -11.89 -33.52 -3.05
CA PRO A 310 -12.89 -32.61 -3.63
C PRO A 310 -12.21 -31.50 -4.42
N ASN A 311 -12.86 -31.02 -5.49
CA ASN A 311 -12.41 -29.83 -6.20
C ASN A 311 -12.48 -28.54 -5.35
N SER A 312 -11.76 -27.50 -5.77
CA SER A 312 -11.62 -26.22 -5.06
C SER A 312 -12.95 -25.54 -4.73
N PHE A 313 -13.97 -25.70 -5.58
CA PHE A 313 -15.27 -25.05 -5.39
C PHE A 313 -16.17 -25.73 -4.35
N ALA A 314 -15.79 -26.91 -3.85
CA ALA A 314 -16.48 -27.56 -2.74
C ALA A 314 -16.38 -26.74 -1.43
N TYR A 315 -15.23 -26.09 -1.20
CA TYR A 315 -14.96 -25.28 -0.02
C TYR A 315 -15.83 -24.00 0.05
N PRO A 316 -15.85 -23.11 -0.96
CA PRO A 316 -16.76 -21.97 -0.95
C PRO A 316 -18.23 -22.39 -0.97
N THR A 317 -18.57 -23.57 -1.50
CA THR A 317 -19.93 -24.13 -1.39
C THR A 317 -20.30 -24.45 0.06
N TYR A 318 -19.37 -25.07 0.79
CA TYR A 318 -19.55 -25.36 2.22
C TYR A 318 -19.71 -24.06 3.02
N ASP A 319 -18.82 -23.09 2.80
CA ASP A 319 -18.85 -21.79 3.48
C ASP A 319 -20.13 -20.99 3.13
N SER A 320 -20.63 -21.08 1.89
CA SER A 320 -21.88 -20.42 1.46
C SER A 320 -23.07 -20.80 2.35
N VAL A 321 -23.21 -22.10 2.65
CA VAL A 321 -24.28 -22.60 3.52
C VAL A 321 -24.11 -22.07 4.94
N TRP A 322 -22.88 -22.03 5.45
CA TRP A 322 -22.56 -21.50 6.78
C TRP A 322 -22.84 -20.01 6.91
N VAL A 323 -22.43 -19.21 5.92
CA VAL A 323 -22.69 -17.77 5.90
C VAL A 323 -24.18 -17.49 5.88
N ILE A 324 -24.96 -18.16 5.02
CA ILE A 324 -26.43 -18.05 5.02
C ILE A 324 -27.01 -18.45 6.39
N GLY A 325 -26.57 -19.58 6.94
CA GLY A 325 -27.04 -20.07 8.24
C GLY A 325 -26.75 -19.11 9.39
N LYS A 326 -25.53 -18.55 9.45
CA LYS A 326 -25.13 -17.55 10.45
C LYS A 326 -25.89 -16.24 10.28
N SER A 327 -26.18 -15.81 9.05
CA SER A 327 -27.01 -14.61 8.81
C SER A 327 -28.46 -14.80 9.27
N ILE A 328 -29.06 -15.98 9.05
CA ILE A 328 -30.38 -16.34 9.62
C ILE A 328 -30.32 -16.31 11.16
N MET A 329 -29.26 -16.86 11.75
CA MET A 329 -29.08 -16.91 13.19
C MET A 329 -28.96 -15.51 13.80
N LYS A 330 -28.13 -14.64 13.20
CA LYS A 330 -27.89 -13.26 13.61
C LYS A 330 -29.16 -12.41 13.54
N THR A 331 -29.94 -12.55 12.48
CA THR A 331 -31.17 -11.75 12.26
C THR A 331 -32.37 -12.33 13.01
N GLY A 332 -32.40 -13.63 13.26
CA GLY A 332 -33.60 -14.34 13.72
C GLY A 332 -34.72 -14.35 12.68
N SER A 333 -34.40 -14.13 11.39
CA SER A 333 -35.34 -13.95 10.29
C SER A 333 -34.94 -14.81 9.08
N THR A 334 -35.94 -15.20 8.27
CA THR A 334 -35.72 -15.80 6.95
C THR A 334 -35.98 -14.81 5.82
N ASN A 335 -36.28 -13.55 6.14
CA ASN A 335 -36.48 -12.51 5.14
C ASN A 335 -35.15 -12.18 4.46
N VAL A 336 -35.19 -12.10 3.13
CA VAL A 336 -33.99 -11.91 2.31
C VAL A 336 -33.33 -10.54 2.54
N ASP A 337 -34.11 -9.47 2.71
CA ASP A 337 -33.55 -8.13 2.95
C ASP A 337 -32.81 -8.07 4.30
N ASP A 338 -33.41 -8.64 5.36
CA ASP A 338 -32.76 -8.72 6.69
C ASP A 338 -31.44 -9.50 6.61
N ILE A 339 -31.42 -10.60 5.85
CA ILE A 339 -30.23 -11.44 5.68
C ILE A 339 -29.15 -10.69 4.90
N MET A 340 -29.50 -10.06 3.77
CA MET A 340 -28.54 -9.32 2.95
C MET A 340 -27.92 -8.13 3.69
N GLU A 341 -28.65 -7.50 4.61
CA GLU A 341 -28.14 -6.39 5.43
C GLU A 341 -26.93 -6.81 6.30
N VAL A 342 -26.96 -8.01 6.87
CA VAL A 342 -25.89 -8.51 7.76
C VAL A 342 -24.87 -9.41 7.05
N LEU A 343 -25.16 -9.85 5.83
CA LEU A 343 -24.39 -10.88 5.14
C LEU A 343 -22.91 -10.50 4.95
N PRO A 344 -22.54 -9.27 4.54
CA PRO A 344 -21.12 -8.90 4.44
C PRO A 344 -20.37 -8.96 5.77
N GLU A 345 -20.99 -8.51 6.88
CA GLU A 345 -20.41 -8.60 8.23
C GLU A 345 -20.18 -10.07 8.64
N ILE A 346 -21.20 -10.91 8.41
CA ILE A 346 -21.13 -12.34 8.76
C ILE A 346 -20.10 -13.07 7.90
N ALA A 347 -20.02 -12.76 6.61
CA ALA A 347 -19.03 -13.35 5.71
C ALA A 347 -17.62 -12.96 6.14
N ALA A 348 -17.34 -11.68 6.40
CA ALA A 348 -16.02 -11.22 6.86
C ALA A 348 -15.59 -11.84 8.20
N ALA A 349 -16.54 -12.08 9.12
CA ALA A 349 -16.26 -12.73 10.41
C ALA A 349 -16.17 -14.27 10.31
N HIS A 350 -16.53 -14.87 9.18
CA HIS A 350 -16.57 -16.32 9.03
C HIS A 350 -15.16 -16.91 8.81
N ASP A 351 -14.57 -17.45 9.87
CA ASP A 351 -13.42 -18.37 9.77
C ASP A 351 -13.87 -19.73 9.20
N GLY A 352 -13.82 -19.83 7.86
CA GLY A 352 -14.38 -20.91 7.05
C GLY A 352 -13.33 -21.88 6.52
N THR A 353 -13.54 -22.39 5.31
CA THR A 353 -12.64 -23.29 4.58
C THR A 353 -11.84 -22.58 3.49
N VAL A 354 -12.21 -21.36 3.12
CA VAL A 354 -11.40 -20.46 2.27
C VAL A 354 -10.53 -19.51 3.10
N ALA A 355 -9.49 -18.92 2.50
CA ALA A 355 -8.50 -18.10 3.22
C ALA A 355 -9.09 -16.79 3.79
N SER A 356 -10.09 -16.24 3.12
CA SER A 356 -10.91 -15.13 3.60
C SER A 356 -12.29 -15.27 2.98
N ASN A 357 -13.33 -14.91 3.74
CA ASN A 357 -14.72 -14.84 3.30
C ASN A 357 -15.20 -13.38 3.13
N GLU A 358 -14.30 -12.41 3.22
CA GLU A 358 -14.63 -10.99 3.04
C GLU A 358 -15.16 -10.72 1.63
N LEU A 359 -16.20 -9.90 1.54
CA LEU A 359 -16.87 -9.56 0.29
C LEU A 359 -16.59 -8.11 -0.11
N ASN A 360 -16.40 -7.88 -1.40
CA ASN A 360 -16.25 -6.55 -1.99
C ASN A 360 -17.62 -5.87 -2.19
N GLU A 361 -17.62 -4.64 -2.72
CA GLU A 361 -18.85 -3.86 -2.96
C GLU A 361 -19.85 -4.54 -3.94
N ALA A 362 -19.37 -5.45 -4.79
CA ALA A 362 -20.21 -6.22 -5.70
C ALA A 362 -20.81 -7.48 -5.05
N GLY A 363 -20.47 -7.78 -3.80
CA GLY A 363 -20.89 -9.01 -3.13
C GLY A 363 -20.05 -10.23 -3.51
N ASP A 364 -18.88 -10.02 -4.11
CA ASP A 364 -17.94 -11.09 -4.50
C ASP A 364 -16.82 -11.23 -3.49
N LEU A 365 -16.13 -12.37 -3.44
CA LEU A 365 -14.96 -12.53 -2.59
C LEU A 365 -13.90 -11.46 -2.90
N ALA A 366 -13.51 -10.70 -1.88
CA ALA A 366 -12.59 -9.57 -2.01
C ALA A 366 -11.15 -10.02 -2.25
N LEU A 367 -10.70 -11.04 -1.51
CA LEU A 367 -9.35 -11.56 -1.61
C LEU A 367 -9.22 -12.53 -2.80
N ALA A 368 -8.24 -12.30 -3.66
CA ALA A 368 -8.00 -13.11 -4.85
C ALA A 368 -6.53 -13.56 -4.96
N ASN A 369 -6.06 -14.37 -4.02
CA ASN A 369 -4.75 -15.01 -4.16
C ASN A 369 -4.90 -16.34 -4.92
N TYR A 370 -3.88 -16.74 -5.67
CA TYR A 370 -3.90 -17.97 -6.46
C TYR A 370 -2.72 -18.88 -6.13
N GLN A 371 -2.92 -20.19 -6.21
CA GLN A 371 -1.89 -21.21 -6.26
C GLN A 371 -1.60 -21.60 -7.70
N ILE A 372 -0.33 -21.92 -7.98
CA ILE A 372 0.15 -22.36 -9.28
C ILE A 372 0.36 -23.87 -9.18
N TRP A 373 -0.39 -24.63 -9.96
CA TRP A 373 -0.39 -26.08 -9.94
C TRP A 373 0.31 -26.65 -11.15
N LYS A 374 1.16 -27.65 -10.93
CA LYS A 374 1.81 -28.44 -11.97
C LYS A 374 1.71 -29.92 -11.64
N ILE A 375 1.92 -30.76 -12.64
CA ILE A 375 2.03 -32.20 -12.45
C ILE A 375 3.50 -32.57 -12.29
N VAL A 376 3.85 -33.15 -11.15
CA VAL A 376 5.19 -33.64 -10.84
C VAL A 376 5.09 -35.03 -10.21
N ASP A 377 5.89 -35.98 -10.69
CA ASP A 377 5.90 -37.37 -10.20
C ASP A 377 4.49 -38.01 -10.17
N ASP A 378 3.73 -37.86 -11.27
CA ASP A 378 2.35 -38.35 -11.43
C ASP A 378 1.34 -37.81 -10.40
N ALA A 379 1.60 -36.62 -9.83
CA ALA A 379 0.71 -35.95 -8.90
C ALA A 379 0.63 -34.45 -9.16
N TRP A 380 -0.54 -33.85 -8.89
CA TRP A 380 -0.68 -32.40 -8.82
C TRP A 380 0.04 -31.87 -7.58
N ASP A 381 0.88 -30.86 -7.78
CA ASP A 381 1.66 -30.21 -6.73
C ASP A 381 1.64 -28.69 -6.91
N VAL A 382 1.65 -27.97 -5.78
CA VAL A 382 1.69 -26.50 -5.76
C VAL A 382 3.14 -26.07 -5.97
N ARG A 383 3.37 -25.31 -7.03
CA ARG A 383 4.69 -24.80 -7.47
C ARG A 383 4.76 -23.28 -7.43
N GLY A 384 4.13 -22.68 -6.44
CA GLY A 384 4.16 -21.24 -6.23
C GLY A 384 2.78 -20.65 -6.10
N LYS A 385 2.75 -19.34 -5.86
CA LYS A 385 1.56 -18.60 -5.52
C LYS A 385 1.59 -17.22 -6.14
N TYR A 386 0.43 -16.60 -6.27
CA TYR A 386 0.28 -15.27 -6.81
C TYR A 386 -0.58 -14.43 -5.87
N SER A 387 -0.08 -13.24 -5.52
CA SER A 387 -0.88 -12.22 -4.86
C SER A 387 -1.37 -11.20 -5.88
N VAL A 388 -2.69 -11.09 -6.04
CA VAL A 388 -3.30 -10.10 -6.93
C VAL A 388 -3.05 -8.68 -6.45
N ASP A 389 -3.15 -8.43 -5.15
CA ASP A 389 -3.01 -7.08 -4.58
C ASP A 389 -1.62 -6.52 -4.78
N ARG A 390 -0.60 -7.39 -4.76
CA ARG A 390 0.81 -7.02 -4.93
C ARG A 390 1.38 -7.31 -6.31
N ASP A 391 0.60 -7.93 -7.19
CA ASP A 391 1.03 -8.41 -8.51
C ASP A 391 2.34 -9.23 -8.49
N ILE A 392 2.55 -10.02 -7.44
CA ILE A 392 3.79 -10.79 -7.21
C ILE A 392 3.56 -12.29 -7.28
N LEU A 393 4.49 -13.00 -7.92
CA LEU A 393 4.56 -14.47 -7.93
C LEU A 393 5.65 -14.93 -6.96
N SER A 394 5.36 -15.94 -6.14
CA SER A 394 6.39 -16.65 -5.39
C SER A 394 7.16 -17.62 -6.27
N ALA A 395 8.39 -17.92 -5.88
CA ALA A 395 9.20 -18.95 -6.51
C ALA A 395 8.55 -20.34 -6.41
N GLU A 396 8.91 -21.24 -7.32
CA GLU A 396 8.43 -22.64 -7.27
C GLU A 396 8.90 -23.39 -6.02
N THR A 397 10.01 -22.94 -5.43
CA THR A 397 10.54 -23.41 -4.15
C THR A 397 10.57 -22.24 -3.19
N THR A 398 10.00 -22.36 -2.01
CA THR A 398 10.07 -21.34 -0.98
C THR A 398 10.95 -21.80 0.19
N PRO A 399 11.52 -20.87 0.97
CA PRO A 399 12.20 -21.23 2.21
C PRO A 399 11.25 -21.96 3.18
N GLU A 400 11.83 -22.68 4.14
CA GLU A 400 11.09 -23.31 5.25
C GLU A 400 11.50 -22.67 6.58
N GLY A 401 10.53 -22.44 7.47
CA GLY A 401 10.79 -21.96 8.83
C GLY A 401 11.24 -20.51 8.91
N GLU A 402 12.13 -20.20 9.86
CA GLU A 402 12.63 -18.83 10.06
C GLU A 402 13.79 -18.53 9.10
N VAL A 403 13.64 -17.47 8.30
CA VAL A 403 14.68 -16.91 7.45
C VAL A 403 15.32 -15.71 8.15
N GLU A 404 16.50 -15.91 8.73
CA GLU A 404 17.21 -14.83 9.46
C GLU A 404 17.88 -13.84 8.49
N VAL A 405 17.61 -12.54 8.68
CA VAL A 405 18.36 -11.43 8.09
C VAL A 405 19.02 -10.60 9.18
N GLY A 406 20.17 -10.00 8.86
CA GLY A 406 20.94 -9.19 9.80
C GLY A 406 20.39 -7.78 9.89
N VAL A 407 20.47 -7.16 11.06
CA VAL A 407 20.21 -5.73 11.25
C VAL A 407 21.38 -5.12 11.99
N ILE A 408 21.98 -4.06 11.43
CA ILE A 408 23.04 -3.30 12.11
C ILE A 408 22.60 -1.85 12.26
N TYR A 409 22.24 -1.47 13.48
CA TYR A 409 21.88 -0.10 13.84
C TYR A 409 22.68 0.39 15.07
N PRO A 410 22.85 1.70 15.28
CA PRO A 410 23.45 2.24 16.49
C PRO A 410 22.41 2.22 17.61
N LEU A 411 22.32 1.12 18.37
CA LEU A 411 21.36 0.98 19.49
C LEU A 411 21.92 1.57 20.79
N THR A 412 23.24 1.70 20.86
CA THR A 412 23.93 2.53 21.85
C THR A 412 24.79 3.58 21.16
N GLY A 413 25.40 4.45 21.97
CA GLY A 413 26.16 5.59 21.47
C GLY A 413 25.26 6.77 21.09
N ARG A 414 25.80 7.63 20.23
CA ARG A 414 25.28 8.98 20.01
C ARG A 414 24.02 9.04 19.15
N LEU A 415 23.75 7.98 18.38
CA LEU A 415 22.55 7.85 17.55
C LEU A 415 21.57 6.81 18.10
N SER A 416 21.70 6.45 19.39
CA SER A 416 20.86 5.40 20.02
C SER A 416 19.35 5.60 19.88
N SER A 417 18.87 6.85 19.95
CA SER A 417 17.46 7.19 19.71
C SER A 417 17.04 6.86 18.28
N LYS A 418 17.81 7.30 17.28
CA LYS A 418 17.55 7.06 15.86
C LYS A 418 17.64 5.58 15.51
N GLY A 419 18.65 4.88 16.01
CA GLY A 419 18.79 3.44 15.82
C GLY A 419 17.63 2.64 16.42
N ALA A 420 17.08 3.07 17.56
CA ALA A 420 15.91 2.45 18.18
C ALA A 420 14.62 2.70 17.39
N GLU A 421 14.44 3.88 16.80
CA GLU A 421 13.32 4.18 15.90
C GLU A 421 13.41 3.35 14.60
N ASN A 422 14.59 3.33 13.97
CA ASN A 422 14.84 2.54 12.76
C ASN A 422 14.60 1.05 13.00
N LEU A 423 15.07 0.52 14.12
CA LEU A 423 14.79 -0.87 14.52
C LEU A 423 13.29 -1.12 14.68
N ALA A 424 12.54 -0.18 15.27
CA ALA A 424 11.10 -0.31 15.41
C ALA A 424 10.39 -0.30 14.04
N GLY A 425 10.82 0.56 13.11
CA GLY A 425 10.33 0.56 11.72
C GLY A 425 10.61 -0.76 10.99
N THR A 426 11.83 -1.29 11.11
CA THR A 426 12.20 -2.61 10.56
C THR A 426 11.37 -3.74 11.17
N GLN A 427 11.16 -3.73 12.49
CA GLN A 427 10.32 -4.74 13.17
C GLN A 427 8.88 -4.72 12.67
N LEU A 428 8.28 -3.53 12.53
CA LEU A 428 6.94 -3.40 11.97
C LEU A 428 6.89 -3.88 10.51
N GLY A 429 7.93 -3.58 9.71
CA GLY A 429 8.04 -4.06 8.33
C GLY A 429 8.06 -5.59 8.24
N VAL A 430 8.79 -6.25 9.13
CA VAL A 430 8.80 -7.72 9.24
C VAL A 430 7.45 -8.26 9.70
N GLU A 431 6.81 -7.64 10.68
CA GLU A 431 5.47 -8.04 11.15
C GLU A 431 4.45 -8.00 10.01
N ASP A 432 4.39 -6.88 9.29
CA ASP A 432 3.45 -6.68 8.18
C ASP A 432 3.78 -7.60 6.99
N PHE A 433 5.07 -7.85 6.71
CA PHE A 433 5.48 -8.78 5.68
C PHE A 433 5.13 -10.24 6.04
N ASN A 434 5.33 -10.67 7.28
CA ASN A 434 4.96 -12.00 7.74
C ASN A 434 3.43 -12.19 7.78
N ALA A 435 2.67 -11.14 8.11
CA ALA A 435 1.21 -11.14 7.97
C ALA A 435 0.79 -11.34 6.50
N PHE A 436 1.51 -10.70 5.56
CA PHE A 436 1.30 -10.94 4.13
C PHE A 436 1.66 -12.36 3.71
N LEU A 437 2.81 -12.91 4.12
CA LEU A 437 3.17 -14.31 3.87
C LEU A 437 2.08 -15.27 4.33
N LYS A 438 1.52 -15.04 5.52
CA LYS A 438 0.39 -15.82 6.03
C LYS A 438 -0.86 -15.68 5.16
N SER A 439 -1.18 -14.48 4.64
CA SER A 439 -2.32 -14.26 3.74
C SER A 439 -2.23 -15.00 2.41
N ILE A 440 -1.00 -15.38 2.02
CA ILE A 440 -0.72 -16.23 0.87
C ILE A 440 -0.29 -17.65 1.29
N ASN A 441 -0.59 -18.09 2.50
CA ASN A 441 -0.30 -19.44 3.01
C ASN A 441 1.19 -19.87 2.88
N GLU A 442 2.14 -18.93 2.95
CA GLU A 442 3.57 -19.27 3.05
C GLU A 442 3.90 -19.83 4.43
N GLU A 443 4.77 -20.84 4.48
CA GLU A 443 5.12 -21.58 5.70
C GLU A 443 6.43 -21.11 6.35
N TRP A 444 7.01 -20.04 5.83
CA TRP A 444 8.21 -19.41 6.36
C TRP A 444 7.90 -18.02 6.88
N GLU A 445 8.78 -17.53 7.76
CA GLU A 445 8.70 -16.18 8.33
C GLU A 445 10.06 -15.51 8.24
N LEU A 446 10.06 -14.21 7.95
CA LEU A 446 11.26 -13.38 8.02
C LEU A 446 11.57 -13.08 9.50
N ALA A 447 12.82 -13.31 9.90
CA ALA A 447 13.30 -13.11 11.27
C ALA A 447 14.52 -12.18 11.30
N LEU A 448 14.69 -11.44 12.40
CA LEU A 448 15.76 -10.45 12.55
C LEU A 448 16.82 -10.92 13.53
N THR A 449 18.09 -10.89 13.10
CA THR A 449 19.23 -10.89 14.01
C THR A 449 19.78 -9.47 14.13
N VAL A 450 19.60 -8.86 15.30
CA VAL A 450 19.96 -7.47 15.55
C VAL A 450 21.31 -7.35 16.23
N GLU A 451 22.17 -6.49 15.70
CA GLU A 451 23.48 -6.15 16.24
C GLU A 451 23.63 -4.64 16.43
N ASP A 452 24.32 -4.25 17.50
CA ASP A 452 24.59 -2.85 17.84
C ASP A 452 25.93 -2.39 17.25
N SER A 453 25.89 -1.34 16.45
CA SER A 453 27.10 -0.70 15.91
C SER A 453 27.72 0.35 16.83
N GLU A 454 27.04 0.77 17.91
CA GLU A 454 27.53 1.78 18.87
C GLU A 454 27.82 3.17 18.25
N THR A 455 27.36 3.41 17.01
CA THR A 455 27.80 4.55 16.17
C THR A 455 29.30 4.48 15.79
N ASP A 456 29.94 3.30 15.87
CA ASP A 456 31.36 3.08 15.58
C ASP A 456 31.57 2.19 14.33
N PRO A 457 32.38 2.63 13.36
CA PRO A 457 32.64 1.85 12.14
C PRO A 457 33.34 0.51 12.38
N ASN A 458 34.24 0.40 13.36
CA ASN A 458 34.94 -0.86 13.63
C ASN A 458 34.00 -1.88 14.28
N ALA A 459 33.16 -1.43 15.22
CA ALA A 459 32.11 -2.26 15.79
C ALA A 459 31.17 -2.75 14.68
N ALA A 460 30.69 -1.88 13.78
CA ALA A 460 29.85 -2.28 12.65
C ALA A 460 30.49 -3.39 11.78
N LEU A 461 31.80 -3.29 11.49
CA LEU A 461 32.53 -4.33 10.75
C LEU A 461 32.63 -5.65 11.54
N GLU A 462 32.91 -5.59 12.84
CA GLU A 462 32.92 -6.78 13.71
C GLU A 462 31.54 -7.47 13.71
N LYS A 463 30.46 -6.69 13.77
CA LYS A 463 29.08 -7.19 13.73
C LYS A 463 28.73 -7.84 12.39
N ALA A 464 29.11 -7.22 11.27
CA ALA A 464 28.91 -7.81 9.95
C ALA A 464 29.68 -9.15 9.79
N GLN A 465 30.90 -9.23 10.33
CA GLN A 465 31.68 -10.48 10.35
C GLN A 465 31.01 -11.56 11.20
N ALA A 466 30.45 -11.19 12.35
CA ALA A 466 29.72 -12.10 13.23
C ALA A 466 28.44 -12.64 12.55
N LEU A 467 27.67 -11.79 11.88
CA LEU A 467 26.48 -12.18 11.11
C LEU A 467 26.84 -13.17 9.99
N LEU A 468 27.87 -12.88 9.20
CA LEU A 468 28.29 -13.82 8.15
C LEU A 468 28.75 -15.17 8.73
N SER A 469 29.42 -15.17 9.89
CA SER A 469 29.83 -16.41 10.56
C SER A 469 28.66 -17.29 11.01
N ARG A 470 27.46 -16.71 11.13
CA ARG A 470 26.19 -17.41 11.38
C ARG A 470 25.45 -17.82 10.11
N GLY A 471 25.98 -17.49 8.93
CA GLY A 471 25.35 -17.75 7.63
C GLY A 471 24.43 -16.63 7.14
N ILE A 472 24.42 -15.46 7.80
CA ILE A 472 23.57 -14.33 7.42
C ILE A 472 24.37 -13.41 6.48
N SER A 473 24.02 -13.41 5.20
CA SER A 473 24.69 -12.62 4.16
C SER A 473 23.93 -11.36 3.74
N ILE A 474 22.67 -11.20 4.17
CA ILE A 474 21.83 -10.02 3.91
C ILE A 474 21.70 -9.20 5.19
N ILE A 475 22.03 -7.91 5.14
CA ILE A 475 22.01 -7.00 6.27
C ILE A 475 21.18 -5.76 5.92
N ILE A 476 20.18 -5.45 6.74
CA ILE A 476 19.50 -4.16 6.79
C ILE A 476 20.33 -3.21 7.67
N GLY A 477 20.64 -2.03 7.16
CA GLY A 477 21.73 -1.16 7.63
C GLY A 477 23.07 -1.50 6.97
N PRO A 478 24.19 -0.91 7.42
CA PRO A 478 24.32 0.03 8.54
C PRO A 478 23.68 1.41 8.30
N GLU A 479 23.35 2.12 9.39
CA GLU A 479 22.70 3.44 9.33
C GLU A 479 23.59 4.55 8.75
N THR A 480 24.81 4.70 9.25
CA THR A 480 25.66 5.86 8.90
C THR A 480 26.56 5.58 7.69
N SER A 481 26.84 6.61 6.89
CA SER A 481 27.81 6.51 5.78
C SER A 481 29.20 6.02 6.23
N GLY A 482 29.62 6.36 7.46
CA GLY A 482 30.86 5.87 8.05
C GLY A 482 30.84 4.36 8.32
N ASN A 483 29.75 3.85 8.91
CA ASN A 483 29.59 2.42 9.18
C ASN A 483 29.46 1.63 7.86
N THR A 484 28.62 2.10 6.94
CA THR A 484 28.44 1.47 5.62
C THR A 484 29.75 1.43 4.84
N GLY A 485 30.48 2.54 4.78
CA GLY A 485 31.78 2.61 4.10
C GLY A 485 32.84 1.68 4.70
N GLN A 486 32.78 1.41 6.00
CA GLN A 486 33.70 0.49 6.68
C GLN A 486 33.33 -0.98 6.48
N VAL A 487 32.03 -1.31 6.42
CA VAL A 487 31.55 -2.69 6.19
C VAL A 487 31.66 -3.08 4.71
N LYS A 488 31.43 -2.13 3.80
CA LYS A 488 31.35 -2.36 2.35
C LYS A 488 32.48 -3.20 1.75
N PRO A 489 33.79 -2.92 1.98
CA PRO A 489 34.85 -3.72 1.36
C PRO A 489 34.81 -5.20 1.76
N TYR A 490 34.36 -5.48 3.00
CA TYR A 490 34.15 -6.83 3.47
C TYR A 490 32.94 -7.48 2.81
N ALA A 491 31.82 -6.74 2.69
CA ALA A 491 30.62 -7.22 2.00
C ALA A 491 30.90 -7.58 0.53
N ASP A 492 31.61 -6.70 -0.20
CA ASP A 492 32.02 -6.91 -1.60
C ASP A 492 32.91 -8.15 -1.78
N THR A 493 33.74 -8.48 -0.78
CA THR A 493 34.66 -9.62 -0.86
C THR A 493 33.98 -10.96 -0.52
N ASN A 494 32.88 -10.93 0.22
CA ASN A 494 32.23 -12.12 0.78
C ASN A 494 30.79 -12.32 0.27
N ASP A 495 30.47 -11.74 -0.87
CA ASP A 495 29.15 -11.85 -1.52
C ASP A 495 27.98 -11.50 -0.59
N MET A 496 28.13 -10.49 0.26
CA MET A 496 27.07 -10.01 1.16
C MET A 496 26.25 -8.90 0.50
N MET A 497 25.09 -8.58 1.06
CA MET A 497 24.24 -7.46 0.66
C MET A 497 23.95 -6.55 1.84
N LEU A 498 24.14 -5.24 1.66
CA LEU A 498 23.82 -4.20 2.64
C LEU A 498 22.68 -3.34 2.09
N ILE A 499 21.59 -3.21 2.84
CA ILE A 499 20.44 -2.38 2.50
C ILE A 499 20.36 -1.24 3.51
N SER A 500 20.98 -0.11 3.19
CA SER A 500 20.98 1.05 4.07
C SER A 500 19.72 1.88 3.89
N CYS A 501 19.04 2.14 5.01
CA CYS A 501 17.93 3.09 5.07
C CYS A 501 18.36 4.55 4.98
N CYS A 502 19.65 4.84 5.21
CA CYS A 502 20.00 6.09 5.88
C CYS A 502 21.34 6.71 5.43
N SER A 503 22.23 5.95 4.80
CA SER A 503 23.57 6.46 4.44
C SER A 503 23.55 7.22 3.13
N THR A 504 23.90 8.50 3.12
CA THR A 504 23.73 9.36 1.95
C THR A 504 25.03 9.76 1.25
N ALA A 505 26.21 9.38 1.77
CA ALA A 505 27.49 9.86 1.21
C ALA A 505 27.64 9.53 -0.30
N PRO A 506 28.00 10.49 -1.17
CA PRO A 506 28.13 10.26 -2.62
C PRO A 506 29.22 9.25 -2.97
N SER A 507 30.22 9.06 -2.11
CA SER A 507 31.29 8.07 -2.30
C SER A 507 30.83 6.61 -2.23
N LEU A 508 29.59 6.38 -1.78
CA LEU A 508 28.96 5.05 -1.71
C LEU A 508 28.04 4.77 -2.91
N ALA A 509 27.84 5.74 -3.83
CA ALA A 509 27.04 5.56 -5.03
C ALA A 509 27.86 4.81 -6.12
N ILE A 510 28.04 3.50 -5.98
CA ILE A 510 28.89 2.70 -6.88
C ILE A 510 28.07 1.57 -7.52
N ALA A 511 27.97 1.59 -8.84
CA ALA A 511 27.25 0.56 -9.58
C ALA A 511 27.84 -0.84 -9.41
N GLY A 512 26.93 -1.81 -9.17
CA GLY A 512 27.24 -3.24 -9.13
C GLY A 512 28.00 -3.71 -7.88
N ASP A 513 27.99 -2.93 -6.81
CA ASP A 513 28.60 -3.34 -5.54
C ASP A 513 27.58 -4.03 -4.60
N SER A 514 27.92 -4.15 -3.31
CA SER A 514 27.08 -4.78 -2.31
C SER A 514 26.12 -3.85 -1.56
N VAL A 515 26.05 -2.57 -1.93
CA VAL A 515 25.33 -1.54 -1.17
C VAL A 515 24.11 -1.06 -1.95
N TYR A 516 22.95 -1.16 -1.32
CA TYR A 516 21.69 -0.63 -1.82
C TYR A 516 21.16 0.37 -0.80
N ARG A 517 20.61 1.49 -1.27
CA ARG A 517 20.27 2.62 -0.39
C ARG A 517 18.87 3.14 -0.72
N LEU A 518 17.98 3.15 0.26
CA LEU A 518 16.62 3.68 0.09
C LEU A 518 16.55 5.21 0.27
N VAL A 519 17.64 5.88 -0.04
CA VAL A 519 17.81 7.33 0.00
C VAL A 519 18.61 7.75 -1.22
N PRO A 520 18.35 8.93 -1.80
CA PRO A 520 19.27 9.51 -2.78
C PRO A 520 20.58 9.87 -2.09
N ASP A 521 21.68 9.88 -2.86
CA ASP A 521 22.95 10.35 -2.35
C ASP A 521 22.98 11.89 -2.18
N ASP A 522 23.89 12.40 -1.34
CA ASP A 522 23.97 13.83 -0.99
C ASP A 522 24.27 14.73 -2.21
N SER A 523 24.69 14.20 -3.36
CA SER A 523 24.76 15.00 -4.59
C SER A 523 23.39 15.57 -4.98
N LYS A 524 22.29 14.94 -4.56
CA LYS A 524 20.92 15.43 -4.79
C LYS A 524 20.51 16.46 -3.75
N GLN A 525 20.78 16.21 -2.47
CA GLN A 525 20.46 17.17 -1.41
C GLN A 525 21.33 18.43 -1.51
N GLY A 526 22.59 18.30 -1.94
CA GLY A 526 23.48 19.43 -2.17
C GLY A 526 22.90 20.42 -3.19
N VAL A 527 22.24 19.92 -4.24
CA VAL A 527 21.51 20.74 -5.21
C VAL A 527 20.31 21.43 -4.57
N ALA A 528 19.53 20.71 -3.75
CA ALA A 528 18.39 21.28 -3.05
C ALA A 528 18.81 22.42 -2.10
N VAL A 529 19.86 22.21 -1.29
CA VAL A 529 20.42 23.22 -0.39
C VAL A 529 21.00 24.40 -1.16
N GLY A 530 21.76 24.15 -2.24
CA GLY A 530 22.32 25.22 -3.09
C GLY A 530 21.23 26.08 -3.73
N SER A 531 20.15 25.46 -4.23
CA SER A 531 18.97 26.15 -4.73
C SER A 531 18.25 26.96 -3.64
N LEU A 532 18.13 26.41 -2.43
CA LEU A 532 17.54 27.10 -1.29
C LEU A 532 18.36 28.33 -0.84
N LEU A 533 19.69 28.21 -0.80
CA LEU A 533 20.58 29.32 -0.49
C LEU A 533 20.46 30.42 -1.53
N TYR A 534 20.46 30.05 -2.82
CA TYR A 534 20.34 31.00 -3.93
C TYR A 534 19.00 31.73 -3.93
N SER A 535 17.89 31.01 -3.79
CA SER A 535 16.54 31.59 -3.71
C SER A 535 16.30 32.41 -2.44
N SER A 536 17.16 32.25 -1.43
CA SER A 536 17.18 33.01 -0.19
C SER A 536 18.03 34.30 -0.26
N ASP A 537 18.48 34.71 -1.44
CA ASP A 537 19.35 35.87 -1.68
C ASP A 537 20.71 35.79 -0.94
N ILE A 538 21.16 34.58 -0.58
CA ILE A 538 22.48 34.36 0.01
C ILE A 538 23.54 34.41 -1.09
N ILE A 539 24.64 35.11 -0.82
CA ILE A 539 25.82 35.20 -1.70
C ILE A 539 26.99 34.40 -1.14
N ALA A 540 27.20 34.41 0.18
CA ALA A 540 28.30 33.70 0.82
C ALA A 540 27.82 32.79 1.95
N VAL A 541 28.34 31.57 2.02
CA VAL A 541 28.05 30.63 3.11
C VAL A 541 29.34 30.14 3.77
N VAL A 542 29.35 30.12 5.10
CA VAL A 542 30.44 29.56 5.91
C VAL A 542 29.99 28.21 6.48
N PRO A 543 30.50 27.08 5.97
CA PRO A 543 30.09 25.77 6.46
C PRO A 543 30.82 25.39 7.75
N ILE A 544 30.12 24.73 8.66
CA ILE A 544 30.68 23.98 9.78
C ILE A 544 30.12 22.55 9.74
N TRP A 545 30.99 21.56 9.61
CA TRP A 545 30.56 20.19 9.34
C TRP A 545 31.38 19.14 10.07
N ARG A 546 30.73 18.02 10.38
CA ARG A 546 31.37 16.85 10.97
C ARG A 546 32.38 16.25 10.01
N GLY A 547 33.54 15.91 10.53
CA GLY A 547 34.66 15.39 9.77
C GLY A 547 34.58 13.89 9.47
N ASP A 548 33.59 13.47 8.69
CA ASP A 548 33.44 12.10 8.18
C ASP A 548 32.92 12.08 6.72
N ALA A 549 32.72 10.88 6.16
CA ALA A 549 32.30 10.71 4.77
C ALA A 549 30.95 11.36 4.44
N TYR A 550 30.04 11.45 5.42
CA TYR A 550 28.75 12.13 5.26
C TYR A 550 28.96 13.65 5.22
N GLY A 551 29.59 14.21 6.25
CA GLY A 551 29.77 15.66 6.32
C GLY A 551 30.61 16.22 5.18
N ASP A 552 31.68 15.52 4.80
CA ASP A 552 32.53 15.92 3.67
C ASP A 552 31.77 15.85 2.34
N GLY A 553 31.01 14.76 2.13
CA GLY A 553 30.24 14.54 0.91
C GLY A 553 29.16 15.60 0.69
N LEU A 554 28.34 15.86 1.72
CA LEU A 554 27.27 16.86 1.63
C LEU A 554 27.84 18.27 1.48
N ARG A 555 28.88 18.64 2.23
CA ARG A 555 29.53 19.96 2.09
C ARG A 555 30.03 20.19 0.67
N ASP A 556 30.69 19.20 0.08
CA ASP A 556 31.25 19.31 -1.27
C ASP A 556 30.14 19.38 -2.34
N ALA A 557 29.05 18.63 -2.16
CA ALA A 557 27.87 18.71 -3.03
C ALA A 557 27.22 20.11 -2.99
N VAL A 558 27.02 20.68 -1.80
CA VAL A 558 26.48 22.04 -1.64
C VAL A 558 27.41 23.07 -2.28
N LYS A 559 28.73 22.95 -2.06
CA LYS A 559 29.70 23.86 -2.69
C LYS A 559 29.60 23.83 -4.20
N MET A 560 29.59 22.63 -4.78
CA MET A 560 29.54 22.47 -6.22
C MET A 560 28.31 23.13 -6.84
N ASP A 561 27.12 22.89 -6.27
CA ASP A 561 25.88 23.46 -6.80
C ASP A 561 25.78 24.97 -6.54
N PHE A 562 26.01 25.43 -5.31
CA PHE A 562 25.85 26.84 -4.95
C PHE A 562 26.82 27.76 -5.71
N GLU A 563 28.07 27.34 -5.90
CA GLU A 563 29.04 28.10 -6.71
C GLU A 563 28.65 28.14 -8.20
N SER A 564 28.02 27.08 -8.72
CA SER A 564 27.51 27.07 -10.09
C SER A 564 26.38 28.08 -10.31
N ARG A 565 25.62 28.39 -9.24
CA ARG A 565 24.56 29.40 -9.21
C ARG A 565 25.07 30.83 -8.94
N GLY A 566 26.40 30.99 -8.77
CA GLY A 566 27.04 32.27 -8.53
C GLY A 566 27.23 32.65 -7.05
N GLY A 567 26.94 31.72 -6.14
CA GLY A 567 27.28 31.85 -4.72
C GLY A 567 28.76 31.58 -4.44
N PHE A 568 29.17 31.79 -3.19
CA PHE A 568 30.52 31.55 -2.69
C PHE A 568 30.46 30.68 -1.43
N VAL A 569 31.22 29.58 -1.40
CA VAL A 569 31.36 28.74 -0.20
C VAL A 569 32.76 28.90 0.39
N HIS A 570 32.81 29.43 1.62
CA HIS A 570 34.05 29.55 2.38
C HIS A 570 34.66 28.18 2.71
N GLU A 571 35.95 28.14 3.02
CA GLU A 571 36.63 26.89 3.44
C GLU A 571 36.02 26.31 4.72
N GLY A 572 35.48 27.15 5.59
CA GLY A 572 34.69 26.74 6.75
C GLY A 572 35.48 25.99 7.83
N ILE A 573 34.76 25.16 8.61
CA ILE A 573 35.28 24.43 9.76
C ILE A 573 34.85 22.96 9.71
N ARG A 574 35.83 22.08 9.47
CA ARG A 574 35.69 20.62 9.61
C ARG A 574 36.04 20.20 11.03
N TYR A 575 35.07 19.78 11.83
CA TYR A 575 35.30 19.39 13.23
C TYR A 575 35.41 17.88 13.43
N THR A 576 36.04 17.45 14.53
CA THR A 576 36.08 16.03 14.91
C THR A 576 34.83 15.69 15.73
N PRO A 577 33.95 14.76 15.30
CA PRO A 577 32.68 14.52 15.97
C PRO A 577 32.83 14.16 17.45
N ASP A 578 33.85 13.37 17.81
CA ASP A 578 34.07 12.89 19.18
C ASP A 578 34.92 13.84 20.04
N ALA A 579 35.06 15.11 19.62
CA ALA A 579 35.70 16.13 20.44
C ALA A 579 34.93 16.34 21.76
N ALA A 580 35.67 16.60 22.84
CA ALA A 580 35.07 16.82 24.17
C ALA A 580 34.40 18.19 24.31
N ASP A 581 34.84 19.17 23.52
CA ASP A 581 34.24 20.50 23.40
C ASP A 581 34.47 21.05 21.99
N PHE A 582 33.64 22.01 21.57
CA PHE A 582 33.68 22.64 20.24
C PHE A 582 33.94 24.16 20.31
N SER A 583 34.49 24.64 21.43
CA SER A 583 34.59 26.08 21.70
C SER A 583 35.55 26.79 20.74
N GLY A 584 36.64 26.12 20.35
CA GLY A 584 37.61 26.67 19.40
C GLY A 584 37.08 26.72 17.97
N GLU A 585 36.33 25.70 17.56
CA GLU A 585 35.64 25.61 16.28
C GLU A 585 34.62 26.73 16.12
N VAL A 586 33.79 26.95 17.15
CA VAL A 586 32.78 28.02 17.15
C VAL A 586 33.44 29.42 17.15
N ALA A 587 34.53 29.62 17.89
CA ALA A 587 35.26 30.89 17.86
C ALA A 587 35.79 31.19 16.44
N THR A 588 36.32 30.16 15.77
CA THR A 588 36.80 30.26 14.40
C THR A 588 35.66 30.51 13.42
N LEU A 589 34.50 29.88 13.62
CA LEU A 589 33.28 30.13 12.85
C LEU A 589 32.87 31.60 12.95
N ALA A 590 32.84 32.18 14.16
CA ALA A 590 32.50 33.58 14.36
C ALA A 590 33.44 34.53 13.61
N ASP A 591 34.76 34.28 13.67
CA ASP A 591 35.76 35.08 12.94
C ASP A 591 35.58 35.00 11.42
N GLN A 592 35.29 33.81 10.89
CA GLN A 592 35.07 33.61 9.45
C GLN A 592 33.74 34.23 8.98
N VAL A 593 32.67 34.10 9.77
CA VAL A 593 31.39 34.74 9.47
C VAL A 593 31.54 36.26 9.50
N GLN A 594 32.22 36.83 10.49
CA GLN A 594 32.49 38.28 10.53
C GLN A 594 33.21 38.76 9.26
N MET A 595 34.22 38.01 8.79
CA MET A 595 34.94 38.35 7.56
C MET A 595 34.00 38.39 6.34
N MET A 596 33.11 37.41 6.21
CA MET A 596 32.14 37.38 5.10
C MET A 596 31.09 38.49 5.25
N VAL A 597 30.63 38.78 6.47
CA VAL A 597 29.68 39.86 6.75
C VAL A 597 30.28 41.23 6.43
N ASP A 598 31.57 41.45 6.71
CA ASP A 598 32.27 42.68 6.36
C ASP A 598 32.36 42.89 4.83
N GLU A 599 32.35 41.80 4.05
CA GLU A 599 32.46 41.84 2.58
C GLU A 599 31.10 41.93 1.87
N TYR A 600 30.12 41.12 2.29
CA TYR A 600 28.83 40.96 1.59
C TYR A 600 27.63 41.53 2.36
N GLY A 601 27.78 41.78 3.67
CA GLY A 601 26.69 42.19 4.56
C GLY A 601 25.89 41.01 5.12
N ALA A 602 25.41 41.14 6.36
CA ALA A 602 24.82 40.05 7.13
C ALA A 602 23.62 39.35 6.47
N GLN A 603 22.80 40.09 5.72
CA GLN A 603 21.63 39.52 5.03
C GLN A 603 21.98 38.59 3.87
N GLN A 604 23.20 38.70 3.33
CA GLN A 604 23.67 37.91 2.19
C GLN A 604 24.68 36.82 2.61
N VAL A 605 24.91 36.68 3.91
CA VAL A 605 25.81 35.68 4.51
C VAL A 605 24.99 34.68 5.31
N ALA A 606 25.35 33.41 5.20
CA ALA A 606 24.73 32.34 5.99
C ALA A 606 25.77 31.39 6.60
N VAL A 607 25.32 30.62 7.60
CA VAL A 607 26.04 29.44 8.10
C VAL A 607 25.32 28.18 7.61
N LEU A 608 26.09 27.21 7.13
CA LEU A 608 25.60 25.85 6.87
C LEU A 608 26.16 24.92 7.95
N ILE A 609 25.29 24.30 8.75
CA ILE A 609 25.68 23.32 9.76
C ILE A 609 25.30 21.90 9.33
N ILE A 610 26.28 21.00 9.31
CA ILE A 610 26.09 19.57 9.04
C ILE A 610 26.59 18.79 10.25
N ALA A 611 25.67 18.23 11.02
CA ALA A 611 25.96 17.66 12.34
C ALA A 611 24.91 16.61 12.74
N PHE A 612 25.22 15.84 13.77
CA PHE A 612 24.23 15.03 14.50
C PHE A 612 23.88 15.70 15.83
N ASP A 613 23.73 14.94 16.90
CA ASP A 613 23.30 15.42 18.21
C ASP A 613 24.32 16.38 18.88
N GLU A 614 25.60 16.39 18.45
CA GLU A 614 26.54 17.46 18.85
C GLU A 614 26.09 18.86 18.46
N SER A 615 25.17 18.99 17.50
CA SER A 615 24.66 20.28 17.04
C SER A 615 24.18 21.16 18.19
N VAL A 616 23.61 20.59 19.26
CA VAL A 616 23.19 21.31 20.45
C VAL A 616 24.37 22.06 21.09
N GLN A 617 25.53 21.41 21.24
CA GLN A 617 26.72 22.05 21.83
C GLN A 617 27.31 23.13 20.91
N LEU A 618 27.33 22.88 19.60
CA LEU A 618 27.78 23.84 18.59
C LEU A 618 26.91 25.11 18.61
N VAL A 619 25.59 24.93 18.63
CA VAL A 619 24.61 26.02 18.69
C VAL A 619 24.67 26.77 20.02
N GLN A 620 24.77 26.06 21.15
CA GLN A 620 24.95 26.68 22.47
C GLN A 620 26.23 27.52 22.55
N GLY A 621 27.34 27.02 21.97
CA GLY A 621 28.57 27.78 21.84
C GLY A 621 28.37 29.04 20.99
N SER A 622 27.64 28.91 19.88
CA SER A 622 27.41 29.99 18.90
C SER A 622 26.59 31.14 19.48
N ALA A 623 25.68 30.86 20.41
CA ALA A 623 24.91 31.87 21.13
C ALA A 623 25.75 32.85 21.99
N ASN A 624 27.06 32.63 22.12
CA ASN A 624 27.98 33.56 22.80
C ASN A 624 28.62 34.59 21.86
N TYR A 625 28.30 34.56 20.56
CA TYR A 625 28.90 35.44 19.55
C TYR A 625 27.81 36.19 18.78
N ASP A 626 27.69 37.51 19.04
CA ASP A 626 26.65 38.36 18.43
C ASP A 626 26.59 38.25 16.90
N ILE A 627 27.75 38.15 16.22
CA ILE A 627 27.81 38.04 14.76
C ILE A 627 27.12 36.78 14.20
N LEU A 628 27.05 35.71 15.00
CA LEU A 628 26.37 34.48 14.60
C LEU A 628 24.85 34.57 14.75
N ASP A 629 24.34 35.51 15.56
CA ASP A 629 22.92 35.85 15.65
C ASP A 629 22.44 36.70 14.45
N ASP A 630 23.36 37.42 13.78
CA ASP A 630 23.03 38.38 12.71
C ASP A 630 22.82 37.73 11.32
N VAL A 631 23.19 36.46 11.16
CA VAL A 631 23.14 35.72 9.88
C VAL A 631 22.13 34.59 9.91
N ARG A 632 21.65 34.16 8.73
CA ARG A 632 20.76 33.00 8.62
C ARG A 632 21.55 31.69 8.78
N TRP A 633 20.90 30.68 9.35
CA TRP A 633 21.49 29.34 9.47
C TRP A 633 20.67 28.31 8.68
N PHE A 634 21.39 27.43 7.99
CA PHE A 634 20.84 26.33 7.23
C PHE A 634 21.38 24.99 7.73
N GLY A 635 20.55 23.96 7.70
CA GLY A 635 20.88 22.62 8.18
C GLY A 635 20.67 21.52 7.14
N SER A 636 21.18 20.34 7.48
CA SER A 636 20.93 19.07 6.79
C SER A 636 19.76 18.30 7.42
N GLU A 637 19.33 17.23 6.76
CA GLU A 637 18.25 16.31 7.15
C GLU A 637 18.48 15.67 8.52
N SER A 638 19.73 15.52 8.93
CA SER A 638 20.06 15.04 10.27
C SER A 638 19.62 16.00 11.38
N LEU A 639 19.36 17.27 11.05
CA LEU A 639 18.99 18.38 11.92
C LEU A 639 17.54 18.87 11.75
N THR A 640 16.65 18.07 11.14
CA THR A 640 15.20 18.37 11.04
C THR A 640 14.40 17.81 12.23
N LYS A 641 13.20 17.25 12.01
CA LYS A 641 12.26 16.76 13.03
C LYS A 641 12.95 15.80 14.02
N GLY A 642 12.52 15.82 15.28
CA GLY A 642 13.02 14.90 16.32
C GLY A 642 14.43 15.22 16.83
N THR A 643 14.97 16.40 16.52
CA THR A 643 16.28 16.82 17.02
C THR A 643 16.21 17.50 18.38
N PRO A 644 17.22 17.34 19.25
CA PRO A 644 17.26 17.97 20.57
C PRO A 644 17.45 19.50 20.52
N LEU A 645 17.58 20.09 19.32
CA LEU A 645 17.74 21.54 19.12
C LEU A 645 16.57 22.36 19.70
N ILE A 646 15.33 21.84 19.61
CA ILE A 646 14.13 22.52 20.12
C ILE A 646 13.85 22.21 21.59
N GLU A 647 14.45 21.14 22.13
CA GLU A 647 14.29 20.69 23.51
C GLU A 647 15.16 21.51 24.47
N ASP A 648 16.39 21.83 24.05
CA ASP A 648 17.27 22.72 24.81
C ASP A 648 16.88 24.18 24.64
N ARG A 649 16.69 24.89 25.75
CA ARG A 649 16.24 26.28 25.73
C ARG A 649 17.20 27.22 25.00
N ILE A 650 18.51 27.06 25.22
CA ILE A 650 19.51 27.98 24.63
C ILE A 650 19.57 27.74 23.13
N ALA A 651 19.64 26.46 22.73
CA ALA A 651 19.64 26.09 21.33
C ALA A 651 18.37 26.57 20.62
N ARG A 652 17.19 26.30 21.20
CA ARG A 652 15.90 26.72 20.65
C ARG A 652 15.83 28.24 20.48
N ASP A 653 16.21 29.00 21.50
CA ASP A 653 16.15 30.46 21.46
C ASP A 653 17.13 31.01 20.39
N PHE A 654 18.27 30.34 20.13
CA PHE A 654 19.20 30.68 19.06
C PHE A 654 18.63 30.35 17.67
N VAL A 655 18.22 29.10 17.42
CA VAL A 655 17.73 28.65 16.11
C VAL A 655 16.48 29.42 15.64
N ASN A 656 15.64 29.90 16.57
CA ASN A 656 14.55 30.81 16.25
C ASN A 656 15.05 32.20 15.81
N ARG A 657 16.08 32.77 16.46
CA ARG A 657 16.63 34.09 16.10
C ARG A 657 17.25 34.08 14.70
N VAL A 658 17.99 33.03 14.38
CA VAL A 658 18.69 32.89 13.09
C VAL A 658 17.82 32.32 11.97
N GLN A 659 16.52 32.13 12.23
CA GLN A 659 15.55 31.56 11.30
C GLN A 659 16.03 30.24 10.68
N PHE A 660 16.49 29.33 11.54
CA PHE A 660 17.08 28.06 11.13
C PHE A 660 16.18 27.33 10.15
N THR A 661 16.73 27.04 8.96
CA THR A 661 16.01 26.37 7.88
C THR A 661 16.74 25.10 7.51
N SER A 662 16.06 23.96 7.53
CA SER A 662 16.65 22.68 7.17
C SER A 662 15.77 21.95 6.15
N MET A 663 16.26 20.86 5.57
CA MET A 663 15.50 20.06 4.62
C MET A 663 15.73 18.58 4.83
N GLN A 664 14.72 17.79 4.51
CA GLN A 664 14.77 16.33 4.49
C GLN A 664 14.00 15.83 3.27
N ILE A 665 14.10 14.53 2.98
CA ILE A 665 13.26 13.90 1.96
C ILE A 665 11.78 14.21 2.24
N ALA A 666 11.05 14.61 1.21
CA ALA A 666 9.63 14.92 1.31
C ALA A 666 8.84 13.65 1.59
N GLU A 667 7.91 13.74 2.54
CA GLU A 667 7.08 12.62 2.99
C GLU A 667 6.02 12.27 1.93
N ASN A 668 5.79 10.98 1.71
CA ASN A 668 4.69 10.50 0.88
C ASN A 668 3.52 10.07 1.78
N ARG A 669 2.57 10.98 2.01
CA ARG A 669 1.45 10.74 2.93
C ARG A 669 0.41 9.80 2.31
N GLY A 670 0.56 8.51 2.58
CA GLY A 670 -0.41 7.45 2.27
C GLY A 670 -0.67 6.55 3.48
N GLU A 671 -1.54 5.56 3.33
CA GLU A 671 -1.96 4.68 4.44
C GLU A 671 -0.78 3.98 5.15
N VAL A 672 0.19 3.48 4.39
CA VAL A 672 1.39 2.82 4.94
C VAL A 672 2.25 3.82 5.72
N TYR A 673 2.40 5.04 5.21
CA TYR A 673 3.11 6.12 5.92
C TYR A 673 2.45 6.46 7.26
N GLU A 674 1.12 6.57 7.28
CA GLU A 674 0.37 6.84 8.52
C GLU A 674 0.46 5.66 9.50
N ARG A 675 0.41 4.42 9.01
CA ARG A 675 0.62 3.23 9.84
C ARG A 675 1.97 3.26 10.54
N VAL A 676 3.06 3.51 9.80
CA VAL A 676 4.41 3.60 10.37
C VAL A 676 4.51 4.78 11.35
N THR A 677 3.94 5.93 10.99
CA THR A 677 3.91 7.13 11.84
C THR A 677 3.24 6.86 13.18
N ASN A 678 2.04 6.29 13.15
CA ASN A 678 1.27 5.98 14.36
C ASN A 678 1.96 4.93 15.22
N HIS A 679 2.57 3.90 14.62
CA HIS A 679 3.32 2.90 15.38
C HIS A 679 4.48 3.52 16.18
N ILE A 680 5.25 4.43 15.57
CA ILE A 680 6.34 5.12 16.27
C ILE A 680 5.82 6.10 17.31
N LEU A 681 4.76 6.84 16.99
CA LEU A 681 4.12 7.78 17.92
C LEU A 681 3.58 7.05 19.16
N ASP A 682 2.90 5.92 18.99
CA ASP A 682 2.38 5.11 20.10
C ASP A 682 3.50 4.53 20.96
N LYS A 683 4.63 4.14 20.35
CA LYS A 683 5.75 3.49 21.03
C LYS A 683 6.65 4.49 21.77
N TYR A 684 6.91 5.65 21.19
CA TYR A 684 7.91 6.60 21.68
C TYR A 684 7.35 7.98 22.06
N GLY A 685 6.11 8.29 21.71
CA GLY A 685 5.44 9.58 22.01
C GLY A 685 5.90 10.75 21.15
N ASN A 686 6.74 10.51 20.15
CA ASN A 686 7.27 11.51 19.22
C ASN A 686 7.02 11.07 17.78
N LEU A 687 6.97 12.05 16.87
CA LEU A 687 6.93 11.76 15.43
C LEU A 687 8.22 11.06 14.99
N PRO A 688 8.15 10.10 14.05
CA PRO A 688 9.32 9.40 13.54
C PRO A 688 10.30 10.36 12.85
N THR A 689 11.58 10.02 12.95
CA THR A 689 12.58 10.58 12.04
C THR A 689 12.34 10.11 10.60
N THR A 690 12.86 10.86 9.63
CA THR A 690 12.58 10.59 8.20
C THR A 690 13.00 9.20 7.74
N PHE A 691 13.92 8.51 8.43
CA PHE A 691 14.52 7.26 7.97
C PHE A 691 13.78 5.99 8.42
N VAL A 692 12.82 6.12 9.35
CA VAL A 692 12.03 4.98 9.82
C VAL A 692 11.24 4.35 8.66
N TYR A 693 10.73 5.18 7.75
CA TYR A 693 9.98 4.73 6.58
C TYR A 693 10.85 3.86 5.66
N GLN A 694 12.13 4.24 5.47
CA GLN A 694 13.13 3.46 4.73
C GLN A 694 13.46 2.16 5.46
N ALA A 695 13.58 2.19 6.78
CA ALA A 695 13.85 1.00 7.56
C ALA A 695 12.70 -0.03 7.48
N TYR A 696 11.45 0.46 7.44
CA TYR A 696 10.25 -0.35 7.19
C TYR A 696 10.28 -0.94 5.77
N ASP A 697 10.46 -0.11 4.74
CA ASP A 697 10.44 -0.53 3.34
C ASP A 697 11.61 -1.48 2.97
N ALA A 698 12.77 -1.33 3.61
CA ALA A 698 13.91 -2.24 3.44
C ALA A 698 13.54 -3.69 3.81
N SER A 699 12.71 -3.87 4.84
CA SER A 699 12.27 -5.20 5.29
C SER A 699 11.37 -5.85 4.24
N TRP A 700 10.45 -5.08 3.67
CA TRP A 700 9.57 -5.51 2.59
C TRP A 700 10.35 -5.88 1.33
N LEU A 701 11.28 -5.03 0.88
CA LEU A 701 12.07 -5.30 -0.33
C LEU A 701 12.91 -6.57 -0.20
N VAL A 702 13.52 -6.79 0.98
CA VAL A 702 14.25 -8.03 1.27
C VAL A 702 13.30 -9.23 1.26
N GLY A 703 12.17 -9.15 1.97
CA GLY A 703 11.17 -10.21 2.03
C GLY A 703 10.59 -10.59 0.66
N LEU A 704 10.18 -9.60 -0.14
CA LEU A 704 9.63 -9.80 -1.48
C LEU A 704 10.67 -10.40 -2.43
N SER A 705 11.93 -10.00 -2.33
CA SER A 705 13.02 -10.57 -3.14
C SER A 705 13.30 -12.04 -2.76
N ILE A 706 13.22 -12.39 -1.47
CA ILE A 706 13.31 -13.77 -1.01
C ILE A 706 12.11 -14.58 -1.50
N LEU A 707 10.90 -14.01 -1.45
CA LEU A 707 9.68 -14.65 -1.94
C LEU A 707 9.76 -14.96 -3.44
N GLU A 708 10.26 -14.02 -4.25
CA GLU A 708 10.38 -14.15 -5.70
C GLU A 708 11.50 -15.13 -6.11
N THR A 709 12.59 -15.19 -5.35
CA THR A 709 13.74 -16.07 -5.68
C THR A 709 13.69 -17.42 -5.00
N GLY A 710 12.92 -17.57 -3.93
CA GLY A 710 12.93 -18.75 -3.07
C GLY A 710 14.19 -18.90 -2.23
N SER A 711 15.04 -17.88 -2.17
CA SER A 711 16.40 -17.97 -1.63
C SER A 711 16.73 -16.76 -0.77
N SER A 712 17.36 -17.03 0.38
CA SER A 712 17.95 -16.00 1.27
C SER A 712 19.44 -15.75 1.00
N ASP A 713 19.98 -16.32 -0.08
CA ASP A 713 21.33 -16.00 -0.54
C ASP A 713 21.38 -14.60 -1.15
N ALA A 714 22.39 -13.83 -0.75
CA ALA A 714 22.56 -12.46 -1.20
C ALA A 714 22.72 -12.34 -2.73
N ALA A 715 23.34 -13.30 -3.43
CA ALA A 715 23.47 -13.22 -4.89
C ALA A 715 22.12 -13.41 -5.58
N SER A 716 21.29 -14.35 -5.09
CA SER A 716 19.90 -14.53 -5.56
C SER A 716 19.08 -13.26 -5.34
N VAL A 717 19.08 -12.72 -4.12
CA VAL A 717 18.30 -11.52 -3.79
C VAL A 717 18.75 -10.30 -4.61
N LYS A 718 20.06 -10.06 -4.75
CA LYS A 718 20.59 -8.98 -5.59
C LYS A 718 20.14 -9.05 -7.05
N SER A 719 19.90 -10.25 -7.59
CA SER A 719 19.53 -10.44 -8.99
C SER A 719 18.14 -9.92 -9.35
N VAL A 720 17.23 -9.85 -8.37
CA VAL A 720 15.85 -9.37 -8.56
C VAL A 720 15.58 -8.04 -7.83
N PHE A 721 16.46 -7.61 -6.92
CA PHE A 721 16.19 -6.47 -6.02
C PHE A 721 15.81 -5.18 -6.75
N HIS A 722 16.39 -4.92 -7.92
CA HIS A 722 16.05 -3.76 -8.75
C HIS A 722 14.62 -3.82 -9.29
N ASP A 723 14.20 -4.99 -9.75
CA ASP A 723 12.87 -5.19 -10.33
C ASP A 723 11.81 -5.15 -9.23
N VAL A 724 12.08 -5.81 -8.10
CA VAL A 724 11.25 -5.74 -6.88
C VAL A 724 11.11 -4.29 -6.40
N ALA A 725 12.21 -3.54 -6.29
CA ALA A 725 12.18 -2.14 -5.86
C ALA A 725 11.47 -1.21 -6.87
N THR A 726 11.43 -1.57 -8.15
CA THR A 726 10.70 -0.82 -9.17
C THR A 726 9.20 -1.05 -9.08
N GLY A 727 8.78 -2.29 -8.75
CA GLY A 727 7.37 -2.65 -8.57
C GLY A 727 6.79 -2.31 -7.19
N TYR A 728 7.64 -2.05 -6.19
CA TYR A 728 7.22 -1.78 -4.82
C TYR A 728 6.97 -0.28 -4.57
N SER A 729 5.89 0.00 -3.85
CA SER A 729 5.59 1.31 -3.28
C SER A 729 5.14 1.13 -1.84
N GLY A 730 5.92 1.68 -0.92
CA GLY A 730 5.75 1.49 0.51
C GLY A 730 5.51 2.78 1.29
N ALA A 731 6.03 2.84 2.51
CA ALA A 731 5.94 4.02 3.38
C ALA A 731 6.60 5.27 2.76
N LEU A 732 7.60 5.07 1.90
CA LEU A 732 8.25 6.14 1.12
C LEU A 732 7.54 6.52 -0.17
N GLY A 733 6.57 5.71 -0.59
CA GLY A 733 6.14 5.68 -1.98
C GLY A 733 7.06 4.82 -2.83
N ALA A 734 7.25 5.23 -4.09
CA ALA A 734 8.01 4.47 -5.08
C ALA A 734 9.48 4.28 -4.67
N THR A 735 9.99 3.06 -4.76
CA THR A 735 11.35 2.71 -4.34
C THR A 735 12.33 2.47 -5.50
N THR A 736 12.06 3.00 -6.69
CA THR A 736 12.90 2.78 -7.87
C THR A 736 14.36 3.18 -7.62
N LEU A 737 15.28 2.25 -7.87
CA LEU A 737 16.71 2.45 -7.66
C LEU A 737 17.44 2.84 -8.96
N ASN A 738 18.48 3.65 -8.86
CA ASN A 738 19.39 4.00 -9.95
C ASN A 738 20.47 2.92 -10.15
N GLU A 739 21.31 3.04 -11.18
CA GLU A 739 22.38 2.06 -11.46
C GLU A 739 23.37 1.81 -10.31
N ALA A 740 23.48 2.73 -9.35
CA ALA A 740 24.31 2.60 -8.16
C ALA A 740 23.63 1.84 -7.01
N GLY A 741 22.36 1.44 -7.15
CA GLY A 741 21.58 0.82 -6.08
C GLY A 741 20.94 1.82 -5.12
N ASP A 742 20.94 3.12 -5.44
CA ASP A 742 20.36 4.17 -4.58
C ASP A 742 18.96 4.58 -5.05
N LEU A 743 18.12 5.07 -4.16
CA LEU A 743 16.82 5.65 -4.52
C LEU A 743 17.03 6.73 -5.60
N ALA A 744 16.42 6.53 -6.76
CA ALA A 744 16.79 7.26 -7.97
C ALA A 744 16.52 8.76 -7.87
N ALA A 745 15.42 9.13 -7.20
CA ALA A 745 15.03 10.51 -6.97
C ALA A 745 14.12 10.61 -5.75
N ALA A 746 14.23 11.74 -5.06
CA ALA A 746 13.23 12.18 -4.10
C ALA A 746 13.18 13.72 -4.11
N ASP A 747 12.00 14.27 -3.84
CA ASP A 747 11.86 15.68 -3.55
C ASP A 747 12.26 15.96 -2.08
N TYR A 748 12.54 17.22 -1.75
CA TYR A 748 12.94 17.62 -0.40
C TYR A 748 11.92 18.57 0.21
N ALA A 749 11.41 18.25 1.39
CA ALA A 749 10.61 19.17 2.19
C ALA A 749 11.53 20.15 2.92
N ILE A 750 11.15 21.43 2.92
CA ILE A 750 11.89 22.53 3.55
C ILE A 750 11.19 22.86 4.86
N TRP A 751 11.94 22.85 5.95
CA TRP A 751 11.45 22.97 7.31
C TRP A 751 12.07 24.17 8.03
N ASN A 752 11.28 24.80 8.90
CA ASN A 752 11.70 25.87 9.80
C ASN A 752 11.22 25.57 11.22
N ILE A 753 11.74 26.32 12.19
CA ILE A 753 11.32 26.24 13.59
C ILE A 753 10.51 27.49 13.93
N ALA A 754 9.24 27.30 14.26
CA ALA A 754 8.36 28.35 14.77
C ALA A 754 8.07 28.13 16.26
N GLY A 755 8.76 28.88 17.12
CA GLY A 755 8.66 28.71 18.57
C GLY A 755 9.27 27.38 19.00
N ASN A 756 8.42 26.40 19.33
CA ASN A 756 8.83 25.08 19.79
C ASN A 756 8.50 23.97 18.79
N THR A 757 8.04 24.31 17.58
CA THR A 757 7.51 23.33 16.63
C THR A 757 8.21 23.43 15.29
N TRP A 758 8.46 22.27 14.68
CA TRP A 758 8.91 22.16 13.30
C TRP A 758 7.75 22.37 12.34
N VAL A 759 7.95 23.22 11.34
CA VAL A 759 6.94 23.58 10.34
C VAL A 759 7.52 23.39 8.95
N GLU A 760 6.78 22.68 8.09
CA GLU A 760 7.10 22.62 6.67
C GLU A 760 6.75 23.96 6.04
N ILE A 761 7.72 24.63 5.43
CA ILE A 761 7.55 25.95 4.82
C ILE A 761 7.61 25.89 3.29
N GLY A 762 7.92 24.74 2.71
CA GLY A 762 8.05 24.58 1.27
C GLY A 762 8.56 23.21 0.87
N LYS A 763 8.75 23.04 -0.43
CA LYS A 763 9.26 21.82 -1.05
C LYS A 763 10.17 22.18 -2.22
N TYR A 764 11.28 21.47 -2.36
CA TYR A 764 12.12 21.48 -3.54
C TYR A 764 11.83 20.26 -4.39
N SER A 765 11.53 20.46 -5.68
CA SER A 765 11.41 19.37 -6.64
C SER A 765 12.72 19.12 -7.36
N LEU A 766 13.25 17.91 -7.21
CA LEU A 766 14.53 17.53 -7.82
C LEU A 766 14.45 17.50 -9.36
N LEU A 767 13.32 17.02 -9.90
CA LEU A 767 13.11 16.93 -11.34
C LEU A 767 12.91 18.31 -11.99
N ALA A 768 12.22 19.23 -11.31
CA ALA A 768 11.95 20.56 -11.85
C ALA A 768 13.06 21.57 -11.55
N ASP A 769 14.00 21.24 -10.66
CA ASP A 769 14.94 22.18 -10.04
C ASP A 769 14.25 23.46 -9.55
N ALA A 770 13.14 23.28 -8.82
CA ALA A 770 12.26 24.38 -8.42
C ALA A 770 11.83 24.28 -6.96
N ILE A 771 11.79 25.42 -6.29
CA ILE A 771 11.26 25.55 -4.93
C ILE A 771 9.84 26.08 -5.00
N THR A 772 8.93 25.41 -4.29
CA THR A 772 7.57 25.86 -4.02
C THR A 772 7.46 26.12 -2.53
N MET A 773 7.36 27.39 -2.14
CA MET A 773 7.10 27.76 -0.75
C MET A 773 5.61 27.61 -0.44
N ARG A 774 5.29 27.12 0.75
CA ARG A 774 3.93 27.13 1.27
C ARG A 774 3.55 28.56 1.64
N VAL A 775 2.28 28.91 1.51
CA VAL A 775 1.78 30.22 1.96
C VAL A 775 1.67 30.19 3.48
N MET A 776 2.65 30.80 4.13
CA MET A 776 2.65 30.96 5.58
C MET A 776 1.57 31.92 6.02
N VAL A 777 0.98 31.63 7.18
CA VAL A 777 0.14 32.59 7.89
C VAL A 777 1.03 33.48 8.74
N ASP A 778 1.11 34.75 8.36
CA ASP A 778 2.03 35.74 8.91
C ASP A 778 2.11 35.71 10.45
N GLY A 779 3.33 35.50 10.96
CA GLY A 779 3.63 35.56 12.39
C GLY A 779 3.13 34.39 13.23
N THR A 780 2.53 33.35 12.63
CA THR A 780 1.93 32.23 13.38
C THR A 780 2.70 30.92 13.27
N GLY A 781 3.54 30.76 12.24
CA GLY A 781 4.20 29.49 11.97
C GLY A 781 3.27 28.42 11.38
N PHE A 782 2.02 28.73 11.03
CA PHE A 782 1.17 27.79 10.31
C PHE A 782 1.27 27.95 8.80
N ALA A 783 1.20 26.84 8.08
CA ALA A 783 1.11 26.76 6.62
C ALA A 783 -0.05 25.83 6.24
N PRO A 784 -1.30 26.30 6.30
CA PRO A 784 -2.48 25.49 5.97
C PRO A 784 -2.34 24.82 4.61
N ASP A 785 -2.65 23.52 4.53
CA ASP A 785 -2.78 22.84 3.24
C ASP A 785 -4.00 23.42 2.52
N PHE A 786 -3.84 23.79 1.25
CA PHE A 786 -4.94 24.31 0.44
C PHE A 786 -4.84 23.87 -1.02
N VAL A 787 -5.99 23.77 -1.67
CA VAL A 787 -6.13 23.60 -3.11
C VAL A 787 -7.02 24.72 -3.61
N MET A 788 -6.53 25.50 -4.58
CA MET A 788 -7.31 26.55 -5.22
C MET A 788 -7.48 26.24 -6.71
N THR A 789 -8.70 26.38 -7.21
CA THR A 789 -9.00 26.35 -8.64
C THR A 789 -9.42 27.73 -9.09
N GLY A 790 -8.99 28.19 -10.26
CA GLY A 790 -9.40 29.50 -10.79
C GLY A 790 -8.55 30.69 -10.36
N GLY A 791 -7.50 30.49 -9.57
CA GLY A 791 -6.53 31.52 -9.19
C GLY A 791 -5.43 30.97 -8.28
N ASP A 792 -4.69 31.88 -7.64
CA ASP A 792 -3.61 31.55 -6.69
C ASP A 792 -3.80 32.29 -5.36
N VAL A 793 -3.38 31.67 -4.25
CA VAL A 793 -3.29 32.33 -2.94
C VAL A 793 -1.94 33.05 -2.85
N SER A 794 -1.96 34.33 -2.50
CA SER A 794 -0.77 35.19 -2.46
C SER A 794 -0.20 35.39 -1.06
N ALA A 795 -1.04 35.45 -0.02
CA ALA A 795 -0.61 35.62 1.36
C ALA A 795 -1.71 35.19 2.33
N MET A 796 -1.33 34.79 3.54
CA MET A 796 -2.27 34.58 4.64
C MET A 796 -1.80 35.34 5.88
N SER A 797 -2.74 35.86 6.66
CA SER A 797 -2.44 36.55 7.92
C SER A 797 -3.57 36.35 8.93
N THR A 798 -3.29 36.49 10.22
CA THR A 798 -4.34 36.49 11.23
C THR A 798 -4.63 37.90 11.73
N ASN A 799 -5.87 38.11 12.14
CA ASN A 799 -6.24 39.19 13.04
C ASN A 799 -6.67 38.60 14.39
N PRO A 800 -5.75 38.50 15.36
CA PRO A 800 -6.04 37.87 16.65
C PRO A 800 -7.14 38.57 17.47
N GLN A 801 -7.40 39.85 17.23
CA GLN A 801 -8.47 40.57 17.94
C GLN A 801 -9.87 40.19 17.46
N GLU A 802 -9.98 39.79 16.19
CA GLU A 802 -11.23 39.43 15.53
C GLU A 802 -11.37 37.90 15.37
N ASN A 803 -10.35 37.13 15.76
CA ASN A 803 -10.25 35.68 15.52
C ASN A 803 -10.45 35.32 14.03
N THR A 804 -9.79 36.08 13.16
CA THR A 804 -9.96 35.97 11.71
C THR A 804 -8.66 35.48 11.06
N LEU A 805 -8.79 34.55 10.12
CA LEU A 805 -7.78 34.23 9.13
C LEU A 805 -8.13 34.96 7.83
N ILE A 806 -7.21 35.81 7.36
CA ILE A 806 -7.34 36.58 6.12
C ILE A 806 -6.45 35.91 5.07
N ILE A 807 -7.06 35.54 3.95
CA ILE A 807 -6.44 34.87 2.81
C ILE A 807 -6.52 35.83 1.62
N ASN A 808 -5.38 36.34 1.19
CA ASN A 808 -5.28 37.17 -0.01
C ASN A 808 -5.07 36.27 -1.23
N MET A 809 -5.77 36.54 -2.33
CA MET A 809 -5.75 35.72 -3.53
C MET A 809 -5.81 36.55 -4.81
N ASP A 810 -5.45 35.93 -5.93
CA ASP A 810 -5.62 36.47 -7.28
C ASP A 810 -6.52 35.51 -8.08
N ALA A 811 -7.83 35.73 -8.02
CA ALA A 811 -8.80 34.91 -8.75
C ALA A 811 -8.89 35.36 -10.22
N THR A 812 -8.36 34.54 -11.14
CA THR A 812 -8.39 34.81 -12.60
C THR A 812 -9.71 34.41 -13.27
N LYS A 813 -10.47 33.51 -12.66
CA LYS A 813 -11.80 33.01 -13.09
C LYS A 813 -12.53 32.40 -11.89
N ASP A 814 -13.81 32.09 -12.08
CA ASP A 814 -14.62 31.40 -11.06
C ASP A 814 -13.97 30.07 -10.66
N GLY A 815 -14.07 29.73 -9.38
CA GLY A 815 -13.47 28.51 -8.82
C GLY A 815 -13.66 28.41 -7.31
N SER A 816 -12.87 27.54 -6.70
CA SER A 816 -13.01 27.19 -5.28
C SER A 816 -11.66 27.16 -4.56
N LEU A 817 -11.69 27.47 -3.28
CA LEU A 817 -10.59 27.33 -2.34
C LEU A 817 -10.99 26.29 -1.30
N THR A 818 -10.30 25.14 -1.30
CA THR A 818 -10.37 24.14 -0.23
C THR A 818 -9.17 24.33 0.68
N ILE A 819 -9.38 24.53 1.98
CA ILE A 819 -8.33 24.80 2.95
C ILE A 819 -8.53 24.01 4.25
N THR A 820 -7.46 23.38 4.72
CA THR A 820 -7.41 22.64 5.99
C THR A 820 -6.89 23.57 7.09
N LEU A 821 -7.77 23.94 8.02
CA LEU A 821 -7.50 24.89 9.10
C LEU A 821 -7.07 24.13 10.36
N PRO A 822 -5.81 24.26 10.83
CA PRO A 822 -5.43 23.74 12.13
C PRO A 822 -6.25 24.43 13.23
N ARG A 823 -6.81 23.67 14.17
CA ARG A 823 -7.60 24.25 15.27
C ARG A 823 -6.76 25.16 16.18
N ALA A 824 -5.47 24.89 16.26
CA ALA A 824 -4.51 25.76 16.95
C ALA A 824 -4.26 27.10 16.23
N LEU A 825 -4.57 27.20 14.92
CA LEU A 825 -4.51 28.43 14.14
C LEU A 825 -5.82 29.22 14.28
N ILE A 826 -6.94 28.57 13.97
CA ILE A 826 -8.28 29.17 13.99
C ILE A 826 -9.33 28.09 14.23
N ASP A 827 -10.29 28.36 15.11
CA ASP A 827 -11.41 27.46 15.37
C ASP A 827 -12.69 28.24 15.69
N SER A 828 -13.83 27.56 15.60
CA SER A 828 -15.15 28.07 15.98
C SER A 828 -15.84 27.06 16.90
N LYS A 829 -16.14 27.49 18.13
CA LYS A 829 -16.59 26.62 19.21
C LYS A 829 -17.76 27.23 19.97
N LEU A 830 -18.75 26.39 20.27
CA LEU A 830 -19.81 26.69 21.22
C LEU A 830 -19.29 26.70 22.66
N ALA A 831 -20.12 27.20 23.59
CA ALA A 831 -19.76 27.31 25.01
C ALA A 831 -19.55 25.93 25.70
N ASP A 832 -20.00 24.84 25.09
CA ASP A 832 -19.80 23.46 25.54
C ASP A 832 -18.64 22.76 24.81
N GLU A 833 -17.80 23.52 24.09
CA GLU A 833 -16.65 23.06 23.29
C GLU A 833 -17.01 22.19 22.07
N ALA A 834 -18.30 22.05 21.75
CA ALA A 834 -18.73 21.50 20.46
C ALA A 834 -18.36 22.44 19.31
N ASP A 835 -18.16 21.88 18.11
CA ASP A 835 -17.87 22.66 16.90
C ASP A 835 -19.04 23.57 16.53
N ASP A 836 -18.74 24.85 16.30
CA ASP A 836 -19.67 25.82 15.70
C ASP A 836 -19.27 26.12 14.26
N SER A 837 -20.16 26.69 13.46
CA SER A 837 -19.84 27.11 12.10
C SER A 837 -18.83 28.26 12.09
N PHE A 838 -17.97 28.28 11.08
CA PHE A 838 -17.18 29.47 10.74
C PHE A 838 -18.09 30.52 10.09
N PHE A 839 -17.70 31.78 10.18
CA PHE A 839 -18.28 32.83 9.35
C PHE A 839 -17.30 33.21 8.24
N VAL A 840 -17.69 33.03 6.99
CA VAL A 840 -16.80 33.19 5.83
C VAL A 840 -17.23 34.40 4.99
N LEU A 841 -16.27 35.24 4.64
CA LEU A 841 -16.46 36.37 3.72
C LEU A 841 -15.60 36.18 2.46
N VAL A 842 -16.15 36.49 1.29
CA VAL A 842 -15.42 36.68 0.03
C VAL A 842 -15.58 38.15 -0.37
N ASP A 843 -14.48 38.89 -0.46
CA ASP A 843 -14.46 40.34 -0.73
C ASP A 843 -15.41 41.14 0.19
N GLY A 844 -15.43 40.78 1.47
CA GLY A 844 -16.27 41.40 2.49
C GLY A 844 -17.76 41.05 2.43
N LYS A 845 -18.16 40.07 1.61
CA LYS A 845 -19.54 39.58 1.53
C LYS A 845 -19.63 38.15 2.05
N GLU A 846 -20.67 37.88 2.84
CA GLU A 846 -20.93 36.55 3.38
C GLU A 846 -21.03 35.50 2.26
N ALA A 847 -20.27 34.43 2.40
CA ALA A 847 -20.20 33.32 1.49
C ALA A 847 -20.49 32.01 2.24
N GLY A 848 -21.18 31.08 1.57
CA GLY A 848 -21.34 29.73 2.08
C GLY A 848 -20.04 28.92 1.91
N TYR A 849 -19.87 27.90 2.74
CA TYR A 849 -18.80 26.93 2.61
C TYR A 849 -19.34 25.52 2.87
N VAL A 850 -18.60 24.51 2.40
CA VAL A 850 -18.85 23.11 2.73
C VAL A 850 -17.72 22.62 3.62
N GLU A 851 -18.04 22.07 4.78
CA GLU A 851 -17.07 21.36 5.61
C GLU A 851 -16.96 19.93 5.12
N THR A 852 -15.77 19.54 4.65
CA THR A 852 -15.53 18.21 4.08
C THR A 852 -14.97 17.24 5.12
N GLU A 853 -14.31 17.76 6.15
CA GLU A 853 -13.67 16.96 7.19
C GLU A 853 -13.52 17.76 8.50
N SER A 854 -13.67 17.09 9.64
CA SER A 854 -13.41 17.65 10.96
C SER A 854 -12.75 16.58 11.84
N THR A 855 -11.56 16.86 12.35
CA THR A 855 -10.78 15.97 13.23
C THR A 855 -10.52 16.64 14.58
N SER A 856 -9.80 15.96 15.48
CA SER A 856 -9.32 16.55 16.75
C SER A 856 -8.39 17.73 16.56
N ASP A 857 -7.71 17.83 15.41
CA ASP A 857 -6.59 18.76 15.20
C ASP A 857 -6.85 19.80 14.11
N SER A 858 -7.80 19.55 13.20
CA SER A 858 -8.08 20.43 12.07
C SER A 858 -9.54 20.38 11.58
N ARG A 859 -9.91 21.35 10.74
CA ARG A 859 -11.18 21.40 10.00
C ARG A 859 -10.94 21.82 8.55
N THR A 860 -11.50 21.08 7.60
CA THR A 860 -11.31 21.34 6.17
C THR A 860 -12.57 21.93 5.55
N ILE A 861 -12.45 23.12 4.96
CA ILE A 861 -13.57 23.85 4.37
C ILE A 861 -13.31 24.19 2.90
N GLN A 862 -14.36 24.09 2.07
CA GLN A 862 -14.37 24.51 0.68
C GLN A 862 -15.24 25.76 0.49
N ILE A 863 -14.67 26.80 -0.12
CA ILE A 863 -15.27 28.11 -0.33
C ILE A 863 -15.28 28.42 -1.83
N GLU A 864 -16.45 28.74 -2.38
CA GLU A 864 -16.59 29.13 -3.79
C GLU A 864 -16.40 30.65 -3.97
N PHE A 865 -15.75 31.06 -5.06
CA PHE A 865 -15.53 32.46 -5.41
C PHE A 865 -15.69 32.71 -6.92
N VAL A 866 -15.76 33.99 -7.31
CA VAL A 866 -15.87 34.41 -8.72
C VAL A 866 -14.57 35.03 -9.22
N GLY A 867 -14.38 35.06 -10.53
CA GLY A 867 -13.22 35.72 -11.14
C GLY A 867 -13.12 37.20 -10.74
N GLY A 868 -11.93 37.61 -10.28
CA GLY A 868 -11.62 38.93 -9.77
C GLY A 868 -11.73 39.08 -8.25
N SER A 869 -12.07 38.02 -7.51
CA SER A 869 -12.00 38.03 -6.05
C SER A 869 -10.56 38.14 -5.52
N GLU A 870 -10.39 38.96 -4.49
CA GLU A 870 -9.08 39.35 -3.94
C GLU A 870 -8.87 38.81 -2.52
N THR A 871 -9.95 38.54 -1.77
CA THR A 871 -9.86 38.20 -0.35
C THR A 871 -10.90 37.18 0.10
N VAL A 872 -10.46 36.24 0.94
CA VAL A 872 -11.32 35.39 1.78
C VAL A 872 -10.98 35.63 3.24
N GLU A 873 -11.99 35.82 4.07
CA GLU A 873 -11.86 35.91 5.52
C GLU A 873 -12.62 34.76 6.16
N VAL A 874 -11.92 33.94 6.96
CA VAL A 874 -12.54 32.91 7.80
C VAL A 874 -12.51 33.41 9.22
N ILE A 875 -13.70 33.57 9.83
CA ILE A 875 -13.86 34.11 11.18
C ILE A 875 -14.32 32.98 12.10
N GLY A 876 -13.52 32.71 13.12
CA GLY A 876 -13.82 31.74 14.16
C GLY A 876 -14.44 32.38 15.40
N THR A 877 -14.77 31.57 16.40
CA THR A 877 -15.27 32.02 17.70
C THR A 877 -14.47 31.38 18.83
N TRP A 878 -14.18 32.16 19.87
CA TRP A 878 -13.60 31.61 21.11
C TRP A 878 -14.75 31.16 22.02
N ALA A 879 -14.59 30.00 22.68
CA ALA A 879 -15.56 29.42 23.63
C ALA A 879 -15.93 30.33 24.84
N ALA A 880 -15.38 31.54 24.94
CA ALA A 880 -15.44 32.42 26.10
C ALA A 880 -16.16 33.77 25.91
N VAL A 881 -17.12 33.90 24.98
CA VAL A 881 -17.95 35.12 24.90
C VAL A 881 -19.46 34.77 24.87
N PRO A 882 -20.21 35.07 25.94
CA PRO A 882 -21.66 34.94 25.94
C PRO A 882 -22.29 35.94 24.96
N GLU A 883 -22.95 35.40 23.93
CA GLU A 883 -23.96 36.01 23.05
C GLU A 883 -23.89 37.54 22.82
N PHE A 884 -23.19 37.96 21.77
CA PHE A 884 -23.59 39.14 21.01
C PHE A 884 -24.11 38.67 19.65
N GLY A 885 -25.43 38.57 19.51
CA GLY A 885 -26.09 38.08 18.30
C GLY A 885 -25.71 38.83 17.03
N ALA A 886 -25.92 38.18 15.88
CA ALA A 886 -25.55 38.51 14.48
C ALA A 886 -25.58 40.00 14.05
N ILE A 887 -26.28 40.86 14.77
CA ILE A 887 -26.33 42.31 14.54
C ILE A 887 -25.00 43.00 14.91
N ALA A 888 -24.25 42.47 15.89
CA ALA A 888 -22.95 43.05 16.29
C ALA A 888 -21.85 42.77 15.25
N ALA A 889 -21.83 41.57 14.66
CA ALA A 889 -20.92 41.18 13.57
C ALA A 889 -21.13 42.04 12.31
N LEU A 890 -22.39 42.35 11.95
CA LEU A 890 -22.71 43.25 10.84
C LEU A 890 -22.23 44.70 11.08
N VAL A 891 -22.27 45.17 12.33
CA VAL A 891 -21.77 46.50 12.71
C VAL A 891 -20.24 46.54 12.71
N LEU A 892 -19.58 45.44 13.08
CA LEU A 892 -18.13 45.29 13.07
C LEU A 892 -17.58 45.19 11.64
N ALA A 893 -18.20 44.38 10.78
CA ALA A 893 -17.87 44.27 9.35
C ALA A 893 -18.02 45.62 8.61
N ALA A 894 -19.06 46.40 8.95
CA ALA A 894 -19.23 47.75 8.41
C ALA A 894 -18.15 48.73 8.90
N ALA A 895 -17.64 48.57 10.13
CA ALA A 895 -16.54 49.36 10.66
C ALA A 895 -15.20 49.00 10.00
N ILE A 896 -14.98 47.72 9.72
CA ILE A 896 -13.78 47.19 9.04
C ILE A 896 -13.73 47.67 7.58
N MET A 897 -14.83 47.57 6.81
CA MET A 897 -14.92 48.14 5.46
C MET A 897 -14.59 49.64 5.43
N SER A 898 -14.99 50.37 6.48
CA SER A 898 -14.70 51.81 6.59
C SER A 898 -13.22 52.09 6.79
N ILE A 899 -12.48 51.21 7.48
CA ILE A 899 -11.04 51.33 7.72
C ILE A 899 -10.24 50.93 6.47
N VAL A 900 -10.61 49.83 5.79
CA VAL A 900 -9.95 49.33 4.56
C VAL A 900 -10.07 50.33 3.40
N VAL A 901 -11.21 51.01 3.26
CA VAL A 901 -11.37 52.10 2.27
C VAL A 901 -10.49 53.32 2.60
N ILE A 902 -10.14 53.53 3.87
CA ILE A 902 -9.26 54.62 4.31
C ILE A 902 -7.78 54.23 4.12
N THR A 903 -7.37 53.00 4.39
CA THR A 903 -5.98 52.53 4.17
C THR A 903 -5.64 52.36 2.69
N SER A 904 -6.54 51.81 1.87
CA SER A 904 -6.32 51.65 0.41
C SER A 904 -6.24 52.99 -0.34
N LYS A 905 -6.81 54.08 0.20
CA LYS A 905 -6.77 55.42 -0.41
C LYS A 905 -5.69 56.35 0.12
N SER A 906 -5.05 56.07 1.25
CA SER A 906 -4.16 57.04 1.92
C SER A 906 -2.66 56.73 1.89
N GLY A 907 -2.23 55.53 1.49
CA GLY A 907 -0.80 55.21 1.31
C GLY A 907 0.10 55.49 2.53
N LEU A 908 -0.47 55.49 3.74
CA LEU A 908 0.24 55.77 4.99
C LEU A 908 0.60 54.47 5.70
N SER A 909 1.91 54.19 5.81
CA SER A 909 2.41 53.13 6.69
C SER A 909 2.26 53.55 8.15
N ILE A 910 1.50 52.78 8.93
CA ILE A 910 1.45 52.95 10.38
C ILE A 910 2.62 52.15 10.98
N VAL A 911 3.68 52.87 11.33
CA VAL A 911 4.78 52.33 12.16
C VAL A 911 4.30 52.26 13.61
N TYR A 912 4.10 51.06 14.15
CA TYR A 912 3.94 50.88 15.60
C TYR A 912 5.32 50.88 16.27
N ARG A 913 5.58 51.93 17.07
CA ARG A 913 6.65 51.92 18.08
C ARG A 913 6.24 51.00 19.23
N ARG A 914 7.02 49.95 19.49
CA ARG A 914 6.87 49.06 20.65
C ARG A 914 7.25 49.76 21.96
N PHE A 915 6.43 49.56 22.98
CA PHE A 915 6.84 49.48 24.38
C PHE A 915 6.73 48.01 24.80
#